data_AF-A0A9P1BXF1-F1
#
_entry.id   AF-A0A9P1BXF1-F1
#
_cell.length_a   1.000
_cell.length_b   1.000
_cell.length_c   1.000
_cell.angle_alpha   90.00
_cell.angle_beta   90.00
_cell.angle_gamma   90.00
#
_symmetry.space_group_name_H-M   'P 1'
#
loop_
_entity.id
_entity.type
_entity.pdbx_description
1 polymer ?
#
loop_
_entity_poly.entity_id
_entity_poly.type
_entity_poly.pdbx_seq_one_letter_code
_entity_poly.pdbx_strand_id
1 'polypeptide(L)'
;MVQMQTMVTVQVQDMNDMKASKLAAVDNLKGVDVISTKEVHTACGNEQKQYSNEAFVAQPVITANAEDAASAPRVAPVAPVAPTLSQRLFKAAKKSKAAQTKETFAVLCFDRGDGDEEVVEVKEGGCKRLLSVCKGVTKEKLMSDRLDCSAVASIKACVDRILGKAGKESIAGISCDVGYLWLKHQRTLRQALPKFPVLTTPMMQLPFIWTCFGNEKTLLVTWKDEALCEALCETDSESSESHHLGHLGFLETAGIRLDTDRVEILTLSTSDLEWSPFLSGMTTPSENEKLLNQLVNMVHQKVIQLLDKDGVKGVKGVGVNSVVLDSMLSPFGKELSAATNLPVFDEVSMLKLFSSASSLSHFSDASVLCRLDEKSQSQRSKIDGTRMGLVRLEHEYPYGVGDIDHGSTFRFQSCPGVVQGLTFEEAQRGSKDPVILENLKRVVDKMEAEECFGIAGNCGFMHFYQEFVRDYATVPVFMSALVQVPTMAAALEPDERILILTANESSFMESRDALLSAEGRPFCDFNRVLVRGCEHVPGFEAVANADLVDNIKVQENLGEYVKEILEQEKESDKGPIKSILLECTQMPHYAAAIRQSTGLPVFDVVTCVNFFASSLCHPLPKAQVLNGVNGDAKKCDHDRQCPTDVEHQRKG
;
A
#
# COMPACT_ATOMS: atom_id res chain seq x y z
N MET A 1 37.20 -28.46 -18.19
CA MET A 1 37.52 -27.28 -19.04
C MET A 1 37.36 -27.51 -20.55
N VAL A 2 37.43 -28.73 -21.09
CA VAL A 2 37.23 -28.99 -22.54
C VAL A 2 35.74 -29.15 -22.94
N GLN A 3 34.81 -29.36 -22.00
CA GLN A 3 33.37 -29.40 -22.28
C GLN A 3 32.65 -28.04 -22.25
N MET A 4 33.28 -26.99 -21.72
CA MET A 4 32.68 -25.63 -21.69
C MET A 4 32.97 -24.84 -22.96
N GLN A 5 34.02 -25.18 -23.72
CA GLN A 5 34.34 -24.49 -24.97
C GLN A 5 33.45 -24.90 -26.14
N THR A 6 32.91 -26.14 -26.15
CA THR A 6 32.05 -26.62 -27.25
C THR A 6 30.64 -26.01 -27.23
N MET A 7 30.11 -25.63 -26.06
CA MET A 7 28.79 -24.98 -25.95
C MET A 7 28.80 -23.51 -26.40
N VAL A 8 29.90 -22.79 -26.20
CA VAL A 8 30.02 -21.38 -26.60
C VAL A 8 30.19 -21.24 -28.11
N THR A 9 30.78 -22.24 -28.80
CA THR A 9 30.92 -22.17 -30.27
C THR A 9 29.61 -22.40 -31.01
N VAL A 10 28.71 -23.23 -30.47
CA VAL A 10 27.39 -23.51 -31.09
C VAL A 10 26.46 -22.30 -31.01
N GLN A 11 26.45 -21.56 -29.89
CA GLN A 11 25.60 -20.37 -29.74
C GLN A 11 26.02 -19.18 -30.63
N VAL A 12 27.31 -19.07 -30.98
CA VAL A 12 27.79 -17.98 -31.84
C VAL A 12 27.50 -18.25 -33.32
N GLN A 13 27.36 -19.53 -33.73
CA GLN A 13 26.96 -19.89 -35.09
C GLN A 13 25.46 -19.65 -35.34
N ASP A 14 24.57 -20.01 -34.40
CA ASP A 14 23.13 -19.74 -34.51
C ASP A 14 22.78 -18.24 -34.57
N MET A 15 23.54 -17.40 -33.86
CA MET A 15 23.35 -15.95 -33.90
C MET A 15 23.76 -15.29 -35.23
N ASN A 16 24.71 -15.89 -35.97
CA ASN A 16 25.14 -15.37 -37.27
C ASN A 16 24.21 -15.81 -38.40
N ASP A 17 23.63 -17.01 -38.34
CA ASP A 17 22.64 -17.48 -39.32
C ASP A 17 21.30 -16.73 -39.18
N MET A 18 20.93 -16.30 -37.96
CA MET A 18 19.74 -15.47 -37.73
C MET A 18 19.89 -14.02 -38.24
N LYS A 19 21.12 -13.51 -38.38
CA LYS A 19 21.41 -12.21 -39.00
C LYS A 19 21.43 -12.27 -40.53
N ALA A 20 21.80 -13.42 -41.12
CA ALA A 20 21.76 -13.62 -42.57
C ALA A 20 20.31 -13.77 -43.10
N SER A 21 19.40 -14.35 -42.31
CA SER A 21 17.97 -14.49 -42.65
C SER A 21 17.20 -13.15 -42.69
N LYS A 22 17.60 -12.16 -41.89
CA LYS A 22 16.95 -10.83 -41.85
C LYS A 22 17.31 -9.90 -43.02
N LEU A 23 18.31 -10.23 -43.86
CA LEU A 23 18.67 -9.42 -45.03
C LEU A 23 18.02 -9.91 -46.35
N ALA A 24 17.35 -11.06 -46.36
CA ALA A 24 16.73 -11.64 -47.56
C ALA A 24 15.20 -11.43 -47.67
N ALA A 25 14.56 -10.79 -46.69
CA ALA A 25 13.10 -10.65 -46.63
C ALA A 25 12.57 -9.25 -47.03
N VAL A 26 13.41 -8.38 -47.61
CA VAL A 26 13.02 -7.00 -47.97
C VAL A 26 12.76 -6.80 -49.48
N ASP A 27 12.93 -7.83 -50.33
CA ASP A 27 12.86 -7.67 -51.80
C ASP A 27 11.70 -8.38 -52.52
N ASN A 28 10.66 -8.83 -51.82
CA ASN A 28 9.48 -9.39 -52.49
C ASN A 28 8.18 -8.93 -51.84
N LEU A 29 7.60 -7.86 -52.38
CA LEU A 29 6.15 -7.62 -52.49
C LEU A 29 5.92 -6.38 -53.38
N LYS A 30 5.98 -6.61 -54.71
CA LYS A 30 5.40 -5.73 -55.73
C LYS A 30 4.21 -6.46 -56.37
N GLY A 31 3.03 -5.86 -56.31
CA GLY A 31 1.86 -6.23 -57.12
C GLY A 31 0.56 -6.16 -56.30
N VAL A 32 -0.22 -5.07 -56.41
CA VAL A 32 -1.46 -4.97 -57.23
C VAL A 32 -2.66 -5.56 -56.43
N ASP A 33 -3.80 -4.91 -56.15
CA ASP A 33 -4.50 -3.81 -56.81
C ASP A 33 -5.44 -3.04 -55.85
N VAL A 34 -5.71 -1.78 -56.23
CA VAL A 34 -6.73 -0.89 -55.68
C VAL A 34 -8.04 -1.12 -56.43
N ILE A 35 -9.17 -1.35 -55.75
CA ILE A 35 -10.50 -1.17 -56.35
C ILE A 35 -11.42 -0.35 -55.43
N SER A 36 -12.04 0.63 -56.10
CA SER A 36 -12.90 1.73 -55.67
C SER A 36 -14.34 1.32 -55.30
N THR A 37 -14.96 2.22 -54.54
CA THR A 37 -16.37 2.38 -54.17
C THR A 37 -17.39 2.28 -55.33
N LYS A 38 -18.57 1.68 -55.09
CA LYS A 38 -19.92 2.28 -55.20
C LYS A 38 -21.10 1.29 -55.05
N GLU A 39 -22.07 1.72 -54.24
CA GLU A 39 -23.55 1.57 -54.24
C GLU A 39 -24.24 0.51 -55.11
N VAL A 40 -25.16 -0.26 -54.48
CA VAL A 40 -26.49 -0.63 -55.04
C VAL A 40 -27.52 -0.73 -53.91
N HIS A 41 -28.65 -0.02 -54.07
CA HIS A 41 -29.86 0.00 -53.24
C HIS A 41 -30.85 -1.12 -53.62
N THR A 42 -31.91 -1.27 -52.80
CA THR A 42 -33.22 -1.97 -53.01
C THR A 42 -33.23 -3.52 -52.90
N ALA A 43 -34.19 -4.20 -52.25
CA ALA A 43 -35.49 -3.83 -51.68
C ALA A 43 -36.02 -4.89 -50.67
N CYS A 44 -36.81 -4.39 -49.70
CA CYS A 44 -38.09 -4.88 -49.15
C CYS A 44 -38.27 -6.34 -48.63
N GLY A 45 -38.73 -6.45 -47.38
CA GLY A 45 -39.37 -7.64 -46.81
C GLY A 45 -39.74 -7.49 -45.33
N ASN A 46 -40.98 -7.07 -45.08
CA ASN A 46 -41.64 -6.90 -43.77
C ASN A 46 -41.56 -8.15 -42.87
N GLU A 47 -41.45 -7.94 -41.55
CA GLU A 47 -42.56 -8.24 -40.61
C GLU A 47 -42.29 -7.66 -39.20
N GLN A 48 -43.26 -6.88 -38.73
CA GLN A 48 -43.34 -6.25 -37.41
C GLN A 48 -43.92 -7.20 -36.36
N LYS A 49 -43.47 -7.07 -35.11
CA LYS A 49 -44.27 -7.17 -33.86
C LYS A 49 -43.51 -6.40 -32.77
N GLN A 50 -43.85 -5.13 -32.52
CA GLN A 50 -44.64 -4.63 -31.39
C GLN A 50 -44.22 -5.19 -30.01
N TYR A 51 -43.68 -4.34 -29.13
CA TYR A 51 -44.44 -3.72 -28.03
C TYR A 51 -43.72 -2.48 -27.47
N SER A 52 -44.54 -1.58 -26.96
CA SER A 52 -44.41 -0.17 -26.61
C SER A 52 -43.62 0.17 -25.34
N ASN A 53 -43.06 1.38 -25.27
CA ASN A 53 -43.15 2.25 -24.09
C ASN A 53 -42.97 3.73 -24.49
N GLU A 54 -44.03 4.52 -24.25
CA GLU A 54 -44.08 5.97 -24.43
C GLU A 54 -43.49 6.69 -23.22
N ALA A 55 -42.72 7.74 -23.49
CA ALA A 55 -42.30 8.75 -22.52
C ALA A 55 -43.18 9.99 -22.72
N PHE A 56 -43.71 10.57 -21.63
CA PHE A 56 -44.27 11.91 -21.64
C PHE A 56 -43.82 12.70 -20.42
N VAL A 57 -43.21 13.85 -20.69
CA VAL A 57 -42.87 14.93 -19.76
C VAL A 57 -43.90 16.04 -19.97
N ALA A 58 -44.55 16.50 -18.90
CA ALA A 58 -45.17 17.84 -18.86
C ALA A 58 -45.30 18.35 -17.42
N GLN A 59 -44.87 19.59 -17.22
CA GLN A 59 -44.83 20.35 -15.96
C GLN A 59 -46.22 20.83 -15.51
N PRO A 60 -46.45 21.12 -14.21
CA PRO A 60 -47.61 21.89 -13.78
C PRO A 60 -47.30 23.38 -13.57
N VAL A 61 -48.16 24.21 -14.16
CA VAL A 61 -48.37 25.62 -13.85
C VAL A 61 -49.37 25.70 -12.69
N ILE A 62 -49.06 26.44 -11.62
CA ILE A 62 -50.01 26.72 -10.53
C ILE A 62 -50.30 28.23 -10.50
N THR A 63 -51.59 28.55 -10.65
CA THR A 63 -52.19 29.88 -10.56
C THR A 63 -52.28 30.36 -9.11
N ALA A 64 -51.93 31.63 -8.89
CA ALA A 64 -52.16 32.35 -7.65
C ALA A 64 -53.61 32.87 -7.57
N ASN A 65 -54.20 32.82 -6.38
CA ASN A 65 -55.21 33.78 -5.93
C ASN A 65 -55.01 34.01 -4.44
N ALA A 66 -55.00 35.28 -4.06
CA ALA A 66 -54.87 35.78 -2.71
C ALA A 66 -56.24 36.26 -2.23
N GLU A 67 -56.63 35.91 -1.00
CA GLU A 67 -57.34 36.78 -0.05
C GLU A 67 -57.46 36.08 1.31
N ASP A 68 -57.52 36.92 2.35
CA ASP A 68 -57.76 36.66 3.78
C ASP A 68 -56.57 36.32 4.70
N ALA A 69 -56.08 37.40 5.33
CA ALA A 69 -55.25 37.41 6.52
C ALA A 69 -56.13 37.46 7.80
N ALA A 70 -55.96 36.51 8.73
CA ALA A 70 -55.99 36.75 10.19
C ALA A 70 -55.79 35.43 10.99
N SER A 71 -55.03 35.55 12.09
CA SER A 71 -54.81 34.57 13.18
C SER A 71 -53.72 33.51 12.97
N ALA A 72 -52.54 33.78 13.53
CA ALA A 72 -51.48 32.80 13.74
C ALA A 72 -51.67 32.09 15.09
N PRO A 73 -51.72 30.75 15.17
CA PRO A 73 -51.43 30.02 16.39
C PRO A 73 -49.93 29.73 16.48
N ARG A 74 -49.34 30.01 17.65
CA ARG A 74 -47.96 29.63 17.98
C ARG A 74 -47.80 28.11 17.85
N VAL A 75 -46.96 27.67 16.91
CA VAL A 75 -46.57 26.26 16.76
C VAL A 75 -45.65 25.89 17.92
N ALA A 76 -46.08 24.92 18.73
CA ALA A 76 -45.28 24.33 19.79
C ALA A 76 -44.02 23.65 19.19
N PRO A 77 -42.88 23.61 19.91
CA PRO A 77 -41.68 22.97 19.41
C PRO A 77 -41.97 21.48 19.13
N VAL A 78 -41.73 21.08 17.88
CA VAL A 78 -41.87 19.70 17.42
C VAL A 78 -40.91 18.83 18.23
N ALA A 79 -41.44 17.85 18.96
CA ALA A 79 -40.63 16.87 19.68
C ALA A 79 -39.67 16.18 18.71
N PRO A 80 -38.40 15.90 19.10
CA PRO A 80 -37.44 15.29 18.20
C PRO A 80 -37.96 13.94 17.69
N VAL A 81 -38.08 13.83 16.37
CA VAL A 81 -38.56 12.62 15.68
C VAL A 81 -37.66 11.45 16.07
N ALA A 82 -38.26 10.34 16.50
CA ALA A 82 -37.53 9.15 16.88
C ALA A 82 -36.66 8.66 15.70
N PRO A 83 -35.41 8.26 15.94
CA PRO A 83 -34.50 7.87 14.87
C PRO A 83 -35.05 6.66 14.12
N THR A 84 -35.02 6.71 12.79
CA THR A 84 -35.51 5.64 11.90
C THR A 84 -34.70 4.36 12.10
N LEU A 85 -35.23 3.20 11.69
CA LEU A 85 -34.50 1.92 11.75
C LEU A 85 -33.13 2.04 11.05
N SER A 86 -33.06 2.74 9.91
CA SER A 86 -31.80 3.00 9.19
C SER A 86 -30.81 3.82 10.00
N GLN A 87 -31.28 4.86 10.71
CA GLN A 87 -30.42 5.70 11.55
C GLN A 87 -29.94 4.94 12.80
N ARG A 88 -30.79 4.07 13.37
CA ARG A 88 -30.41 3.20 14.49
C ARG A 88 -29.38 2.17 14.07
N LEU A 89 -29.59 1.53 12.91
CA LEU A 89 -28.64 0.60 12.31
C LEU A 89 -27.31 1.28 11.93
N PHE A 90 -27.35 2.48 11.34
CA PHE A 90 -26.14 3.25 11.03
C PHE A 90 -25.41 3.71 12.29
N LYS A 91 -26.13 4.14 13.33
CA LYS A 91 -25.53 4.50 14.62
C LYS A 91 -24.94 3.26 15.32
N ALA A 92 -25.60 2.11 15.21
CA ALA A 92 -25.08 0.83 15.67
C ALA A 92 -23.83 0.40 14.88
N ALA A 93 -23.83 0.52 13.56
CA ALA A 93 -22.70 0.21 12.69
C ALA A 93 -21.52 1.17 12.90
N LYS A 94 -21.77 2.48 13.08
CA LYS A 94 -20.73 3.47 13.43
C LYS A 94 -20.15 3.22 14.82
N LYS A 95 -20.99 2.81 15.77
CA LYS A 95 -20.56 2.42 17.12
C LYS A 95 -19.80 1.09 17.13
N SER A 96 -20.20 0.13 16.28
CA SER A 96 -19.49 -1.14 16.04
C SER A 96 -18.12 -0.85 15.42
N LYS A 97 -18.07 -0.07 14.34
CA LYS A 97 -16.86 0.39 13.66
C LYS A 97 -15.86 1.04 14.61
N ALA A 98 -16.29 1.99 15.43
CA ALA A 98 -15.43 2.65 16.43
C ALA A 98 -14.97 1.72 17.58
N ALA A 99 -15.67 0.61 17.81
CA ALA A 99 -15.30 -0.41 18.79
C ALA A 99 -14.41 -1.52 18.19
N GLN A 100 -14.17 -1.51 16.88
CA GLN A 100 -13.62 -2.62 16.09
C GLN A 100 -12.37 -2.25 15.27
N THR A 101 -12.04 -0.97 15.13
CA THR A 101 -10.79 -0.53 14.52
C THR A 101 -9.65 -0.58 15.54
N LYS A 102 -8.68 -1.45 15.28
CA LYS A 102 -7.43 -1.54 16.07
C LYS A 102 -6.50 -0.41 15.61
N GLU A 103 -6.78 0.81 16.05
CA GLU A 103 -6.02 2.02 15.68
C GLU A 103 -5.04 2.46 16.78
N THR A 104 -5.05 1.79 17.94
CA THR A 104 -4.18 2.10 19.08
C THR A 104 -2.90 1.26 19.06
N PHE A 105 -1.74 1.90 19.15
CA PHE A 105 -0.43 1.25 19.23
C PHE A 105 0.31 1.66 20.50
N ALA A 106 1.01 0.71 21.10
CA ALA A 106 1.96 1.00 22.19
C ALA A 106 3.31 1.38 21.59
N VAL A 107 3.92 2.45 22.07
CA VAL A 107 5.26 2.87 21.64
C VAL A 107 6.21 2.76 22.82
N LEU A 108 7.24 1.93 22.67
CA LEU A 108 8.31 1.81 23.65
C LEU A 108 9.33 2.93 23.41
N CYS A 109 9.52 3.77 24.44
CA CYS A 109 10.56 4.79 24.43
C CYS A 109 11.72 4.35 25.31
N PHE A 110 12.96 4.63 24.90
CA PHE A 110 14.13 4.31 25.72
C PHE A 110 14.35 5.37 26.81
N ASP A 111 15.05 5.00 27.88
CA ASP A 111 15.33 5.91 29.00
C ASP A 111 16.48 6.86 28.65
N ARG A 112 16.15 8.15 28.55
CA ARG A 112 17.11 9.25 28.32
C ARG A 112 17.66 9.86 29.62
N GLY A 113 17.20 9.38 30.77
CA GLY A 113 17.63 9.82 32.10
C GLY A 113 16.72 10.87 32.74
N ASP A 114 15.90 11.59 31.96
CA ASP A 114 15.02 12.68 32.39
C ASP A 114 13.52 12.39 32.20
N GLY A 115 13.16 11.39 31.37
CA GLY A 115 11.78 11.00 31.13
C GLY A 115 11.11 10.33 32.34
N ASP A 116 9.90 10.76 32.65
CA ASP A 116 9.01 10.03 33.54
C ASP A 116 8.40 8.80 32.83
N GLU A 117 7.79 7.91 33.61
CA GLU A 117 7.15 6.71 33.10
C GLU A 117 5.67 6.96 32.73
N GLU A 118 5.22 8.22 32.66
CA GLU A 118 3.84 8.56 32.32
C GLU A 118 3.51 8.08 30.91
N VAL A 119 2.25 7.67 30.71
CA VAL A 119 1.75 7.27 29.39
C VAL A 119 1.22 8.51 28.67
N VAL A 120 1.92 8.91 27.62
CA VAL A 120 1.55 10.04 26.74
C VAL A 120 0.72 9.54 25.57
N GLU A 121 -0.36 10.24 25.25
CA GLU A 121 -1.22 9.94 24.10
C GLU A 121 -0.96 10.91 22.95
N VAL A 122 -0.65 10.37 21.76
CA VAL A 122 -0.48 11.14 20.53
C VAL A 122 -1.45 10.61 19.48
N LYS A 123 -2.15 11.51 18.78
CA LYS A 123 -3.05 11.16 17.68
C LYS A 123 -2.54 11.79 16.39
N GLU A 124 -2.16 10.95 15.44
CA GLU A 124 -1.54 11.39 14.20
C GLU A 124 -1.88 10.43 13.06
N GLY A 125 -2.19 10.99 11.89
CA GLY A 125 -2.47 10.19 10.70
C GLY A 125 -3.66 9.22 10.82
N GLY A 126 -4.54 9.39 11.81
CA GLY A 126 -5.63 8.44 12.09
C GLY A 126 -5.23 7.24 12.95
N CYS A 127 -4.01 7.21 13.49
CA CYS A 127 -3.56 6.25 14.50
C CYS A 127 -3.47 6.92 15.87
N LYS A 128 -3.78 6.17 16.93
CA LYS A 128 -3.57 6.56 18.33
C LYS A 128 -2.30 5.87 18.84
N ARG A 129 -1.33 6.62 19.33
CA ARG A 129 -0.07 6.12 19.89
C ARG A 129 -0.05 6.39 21.39
N LEU A 130 0.23 5.37 22.18
CA LEU A 130 0.40 5.44 23.63
C LEU A 130 1.87 5.17 23.93
N LEU A 131 2.60 6.21 24.31
CA LEU A 131 4.04 6.18 24.50
C LEU A 131 4.38 6.11 25.99
N SER A 132 5.36 5.30 26.38
CA SER A 132 5.90 5.30 27.75
C SER A 132 7.37 4.88 27.77
N VAL A 133 8.12 5.41 28.74
CA VAL A 133 9.55 5.15 28.88
C VAL A 133 9.82 3.80 29.53
N CYS A 134 10.67 2.99 28.92
CA CYS A 134 11.20 1.76 29.50
C CYS A 134 12.36 2.11 30.46
N LYS A 135 12.05 2.39 31.74
CA LYS A 135 13.03 2.86 32.73
C LYS A 135 14.27 1.95 32.81
N GLY A 136 15.46 2.53 32.76
CA GLY A 136 16.73 1.83 32.78
C GLY A 136 17.10 1.10 31.47
N VAL A 137 16.25 1.15 30.43
CA VAL A 137 16.62 0.72 29.07
C VAL A 137 17.23 1.93 28.37
N THR A 138 18.50 2.19 28.65
CA THR A 138 19.21 3.34 28.08
C THR A 138 19.68 3.08 26.66
N LYS A 139 20.13 4.13 25.98
CA LYS A 139 20.78 4.01 24.67
C LYS A 139 21.94 3.02 24.70
N GLU A 140 22.80 3.07 25.73
CA GLU A 140 23.94 2.15 25.87
C GLU A 140 23.49 0.69 25.98
N LYS A 141 22.39 0.41 26.69
CA LYS A 141 21.82 -0.95 26.75
C LYS A 141 21.27 -1.38 25.40
N LEU A 142 20.55 -0.51 24.70
CA LEU A 142 20.09 -0.79 23.35
C LEU A 142 21.26 -0.98 22.40
N MET A 143 22.39 -0.31 22.61
CA MET A 143 23.61 -0.48 21.84
C MET A 143 24.43 -1.72 22.21
N SER A 144 24.12 -2.41 23.30
CA SER A 144 24.75 -3.70 23.62
C SER A 144 24.27 -4.85 22.71
N ASP A 145 24.99 -5.96 22.69
CA ASP A 145 24.63 -7.15 21.89
C ASP A 145 23.32 -7.81 22.35
N ARG A 146 22.97 -7.67 23.63
CA ARG A 146 21.81 -8.33 24.23
C ARG A 146 21.21 -7.50 25.35
N LEU A 147 19.87 -7.44 25.39
CA LEU A 147 19.16 -6.90 26.54
C LEU A 147 19.27 -7.86 27.73
N ASP A 148 19.68 -7.31 28.87
CA ASP A 148 19.69 -8.03 30.14
C ASP A 148 18.26 -8.26 30.68
N CYS A 149 18.13 -9.13 31.68
CA CYS A 149 16.83 -9.45 32.28
C CYS A 149 16.12 -8.22 32.88
N SER A 150 16.87 -7.22 33.34
CA SER A 150 16.28 -6.00 33.91
C SER A 150 15.65 -5.12 32.83
N ALA A 151 16.28 -5.03 31.65
CA ALA A 151 15.75 -4.33 30.50
C ALA A 151 14.47 -5.02 29.99
N VAL A 152 14.48 -6.35 29.87
CA VAL A 152 13.29 -7.13 29.48
C VAL A 152 12.14 -6.94 30.49
N ALA A 153 12.44 -6.93 31.80
CA ALA A 153 11.43 -6.67 32.82
C ALA A 153 10.84 -5.25 32.71
N SER A 154 11.70 -4.25 32.45
CA SER A 154 11.28 -2.86 32.25
C SER A 154 10.37 -2.70 31.02
N ILE A 155 10.70 -3.36 29.91
CA ILE A 155 9.88 -3.38 28.70
C ILE A 155 8.48 -3.96 28.99
N LYS A 156 8.40 -5.08 29.72
CA LYS A 156 7.11 -5.67 30.11
C LYS A 156 6.30 -4.73 31.01
N ALA A 157 6.94 -4.13 32.01
CA ALA A 157 6.30 -3.15 32.88
C ALA A 157 5.77 -1.94 32.10
N CYS A 158 6.53 -1.47 31.10
CA CYS A 158 6.10 -0.40 30.20
C CYS A 158 4.83 -0.75 29.44
N VAL A 159 4.77 -1.94 28.84
CA VAL A 159 3.56 -2.42 28.16
C VAL A 159 2.38 -2.55 29.12
N ASP A 160 2.60 -3.05 30.34
CA ASP A 160 1.55 -3.16 31.35
C ASP A 160 0.97 -1.80 31.74
N ARG A 161 1.82 -0.76 31.88
CA ARG A 161 1.35 0.63 32.11
C ARG A 161 0.52 1.15 30.95
N ILE A 162 0.97 0.94 29.72
CA ILE A 162 0.25 1.36 28.51
C ILE A 162 -1.11 0.65 28.42
N LEU A 163 -1.15 -0.66 28.66
CA LEU A 163 -2.41 -1.44 28.69
C LEU A 163 -3.36 -0.93 29.79
N GLY A 164 -2.82 -0.58 30.96
CA GLY A 164 -3.58 0.06 32.03
C GLY A 164 -4.24 1.38 31.61
N LYS A 165 -3.51 2.22 30.85
CA LYS A 165 -4.04 3.48 30.30
C LYS A 165 -5.05 3.26 29.16
N ALA A 166 -4.78 2.30 28.27
CA ALA A 166 -5.67 1.94 27.15
C ALA A 166 -7.02 1.40 27.64
N GLY A 167 -7.05 0.75 28.80
CA GLY A 167 -8.27 0.24 29.43
C GLY A 167 -8.92 -0.87 28.59
N LYS A 168 -10.08 -0.57 28.00
CA LYS A 168 -10.82 -1.54 27.15
C LYS A 168 -10.44 -1.45 25.67
N GLU A 169 -9.62 -0.48 25.28
CA GLU A 169 -9.16 -0.35 23.89
C GLU A 169 -8.20 -1.50 23.54
N SER A 170 -8.41 -2.13 22.38
CA SER A 170 -7.51 -3.15 21.88
C SER A 170 -6.28 -2.51 21.23
N ILE A 171 -5.09 -2.89 21.67
CA ILE A 171 -3.83 -2.49 21.03
C ILE A 171 -3.58 -3.36 19.80
N ALA A 172 -3.24 -2.71 18.69
CA ALA A 172 -2.99 -3.32 17.39
C ALA A 172 -1.60 -3.97 17.30
N GLY A 173 -0.61 -3.34 17.94
CA GLY A 173 0.78 -3.76 17.92
C GLY A 173 1.67 -2.86 18.78
N ILE A 174 2.96 -3.15 18.76
CA ILE A 174 3.99 -2.42 19.49
C ILE A 174 4.97 -1.82 18.48
N SER A 175 5.25 -0.53 18.60
CA SER A 175 6.32 0.16 17.88
C SER A 175 7.35 0.75 18.86
N CYS A 176 8.37 1.42 18.32
CA CYS A 176 9.45 2.00 19.11
C CYS A 176 9.82 3.38 18.57
N ASP A 177 10.30 4.25 19.46
CA ASP A 177 10.63 5.65 19.15
C ASP A 177 11.78 5.80 18.15
N VAL A 178 12.92 5.16 18.39
CA VAL A 178 14.13 5.23 17.58
C VAL A 178 14.42 3.86 17.00
N GLY A 179 13.74 3.52 15.91
CA GLY A 179 13.55 2.14 15.48
C GLY A 179 14.82 1.35 15.26
N TYR A 180 15.88 1.97 14.72
CA TYR A 180 17.16 1.30 14.47
C TYR A 180 17.85 0.79 15.74
N LEU A 181 17.68 1.46 16.89
CA LEU A 181 18.26 1.03 18.17
C LEU A 181 17.58 -0.25 18.68
N TRP A 182 16.28 -0.35 18.46
CA TRP A 182 15.45 -1.47 18.91
C TRP A 182 15.50 -2.67 17.97
N LEU A 183 15.79 -2.43 16.68
CA LEU A 183 15.71 -3.42 15.62
C LEU A 183 16.56 -4.67 15.88
N LYS A 184 17.79 -4.53 16.37
CA LYS A 184 18.64 -5.69 16.69
C LYS A 184 18.12 -6.54 17.84
N HIS A 185 17.23 -5.99 18.66
CA HIS A 185 16.57 -6.67 19.78
C HIS A 185 15.16 -7.15 19.43
N GLN A 186 14.75 -7.07 18.16
CA GLN A 186 13.41 -7.42 17.70
C GLN A 186 12.99 -8.84 18.12
N ARG A 187 13.89 -9.81 18.02
CA ARG A 187 13.66 -11.18 18.52
C ARG A 187 13.36 -11.22 20.02
N THR A 188 14.19 -10.53 20.81
CA THR A 188 14.01 -10.44 22.26
C THR A 188 12.68 -9.77 22.62
N LEU A 189 12.29 -8.71 21.89
CA LEU A 189 11.01 -8.02 22.09
C LEU A 189 9.82 -8.94 21.82
N ARG A 190 9.84 -9.70 20.72
CA ARG A 190 8.74 -10.61 20.36
C ARG A 190 8.62 -11.79 21.32
N GLN A 191 9.75 -12.33 21.79
CA GLN A 191 9.76 -13.32 22.87
C GLN A 191 9.22 -12.76 24.19
N ALA A 192 9.53 -11.51 24.51
CA ALA A 192 9.03 -10.84 25.69
C ALA A 192 7.54 -10.48 25.60
N LEU A 193 7.04 -10.22 24.38
CA LEU A 193 5.72 -9.65 24.09
C LEU A 193 4.95 -10.49 23.05
N PRO A 194 4.79 -11.81 23.23
CA PRO A 194 4.32 -12.74 22.19
C PRO A 194 2.84 -12.54 21.79
N LYS A 195 2.14 -11.64 22.47
CA LYS A 195 0.73 -11.30 22.20
C LYS A 195 0.56 -10.24 21.12
N PHE A 196 1.62 -9.49 20.78
CA PHE A 196 1.53 -8.34 19.91
C PHE A 196 2.52 -8.44 18.75
N PRO A 197 2.14 -8.01 17.53
CA PRO A 197 3.12 -7.77 16.50
C PRO A 197 4.06 -6.65 16.94
N VAL A 198 5.36 -6.85 16.71
CA VAL A 198 6.41 -5.88 17.05
C VAL A 198 6.95 -5.28 15.75
N LEU A 199 6.72 -3.98 15.60
CA LEU A 199 6.97 -3.15 14.42
C LEU A 199 8.03 -2.10 14.78
N THR A 200 9.28 -2.53 14.88
CA THR A 200 10.36 -1.73 15.48
C THR A 200 10.77 -0.53 14.62
N THR A 201 10.68 -0.64 13.29
CA THR A 201 11.25 0.35 12.37
C THR A 201 10.44 0.51 11.08
N PRO A 202 10.27 1.75 10.57
CA PRO A 202 9.70 1.99 9.25
C PRO A 202 10.43 1.28 8.10
N MET A 203 11.70 0.89 8.29
CA MET A 203 12.51 0.16 7.30
C MET A 203 11.91 -1.20 6.91
N MET A 204 11.00 -1.75 7.72
CA MET A 204 10.27 -2.99 7.39
C MET A 204 9.43 -2.88 6.10
N GLN A 205 9.17 -1.65 5.64
CA GLN A 205 8.44 -1.36 4.41
C GLN A 205 9.30 -1.45 3.15
N LEU A 206 10.64 -1.44 3.28
CA LEU A 206 11.56 -1.44 2.15
C LEU A 206 11.38 -2.62 1.18
N PRO A 207 11.14 -3.87 1.64
CA PRO A 207 10.91 -4.99 0.73
C PRO A 207 9.68 -4.81 -0.18
N PHE A 208 8.62 -4.17 0.34
CA PHE A 208 7.46 -3.79 -0.46
C PHE A 208 7.86 -2.75 -1.52
N ILE A 209 8.59 -1.71 -1.11
CA ILE A 209 9.02 -0.64 -2.02
C ILE A 209 9.82 -1.22 -3.20
N TRP A 210 10.79 -2.11 -2.99
CA TRP A 210 11.56 -2.64 -4.13
C TRP A 210 10.77 -3.56 -5.04
N THR A 211 9.80 -4.29 -4.47
CA THR A 211 8.92 -5.14 -5.28
C THR A 211 8.02 -4.29 -6.16
N CYS A 212 7.58 -3.12 -5.68
CA CYS A 212 6.58 -2.29 -6.34
C CYS A 212 7.16 -1.17 -7.21
N PHE A 213 8.38 -0.73 -6.95
CA PHE A 213 8.99 0.40 -7.65
C PHE A 213 10.12 -0.08 -8.58
N GLY A 214 10.39 0.66 -9.64
CA GLY A 214 11.48 0.39 -10.58
C GLY A 214 12.87 0.55 -9.96
N ASN A 215 13.92 0.44 -10.77
CA ASN A 215 15.31 0.44 -10.31
C ASN A 215 15.83 1.79 -9.77
N GLU A 216 14.97 2.77 -9.52
CA GLU A 216 15.36 4.02 -8.89
C GLU A 216 15.69 3.84 -7.39
N LYS A 217 16.34 4.85 -6.83
CA LYS A 217 16.75 4.87 -5.42
C LYS A 217 15.59 5.21 -4.49
N THR A 218 15.59 4.59 -3.33
CA THR A 218 14.86 5.00 -2.13
C THR A 218 15.80 5.79 -1.22
N LEU A 219 15.39 6.99 -0.79
CA LEU A 219 16.14 7.76 0.20
C LEU A 219 15.74 7.31 1.60
N LEU A 220 16.69 6.83 2.40
CA LEU A 220 16.48 6.54 3.81
C LEU A 220 16.95 7.74 4.64
N VAL A 221 16.02 8.53 5.16
CA VAL A 221 16.35 9.70 5.99
C VAL A 221 16.30 9.30 7.46
N THR A 222 17.44 9.42 8.12
CA THR A 222 17.64 8.98 9.50
C THR A 222 18.46 10.00 10.30
N TRP A 223 18.53 9.81 11.60
CA TRP A 223 19.45 10.54 12.46
C TRP A 223 20.86 9.96 12.34
N LYS A 224 21.86 10.83 12.29
CA LYS A 224 23.28 10.48 12.31
C LYS A 224 23.62 9.97 13.70
N ASP A 225 23.65 8.66 13.86
CA ASP A 225 24.23 8.01 15.03
C ASP A 225 25.54 7.40 14.58
N GLU A 226 26.65 7.63 15.28
CA GLU A 226 27.95 7.06 14.91
C GLU A 226 27.88 5.55 14.71
N ALA A 227 27.08 4.83 15.50
CA ALA A 227 26.94 3.39 15.35
C ALA A 227 26.01 2.97 14.19
N LEU A 228 25.01 3.80 13.87
CA LEU A 228 24.21 3.58 12.65
C LEU A 228 25.08 3.91 11.43
N CYS A 229 25.85 4.99 11.45
CA CYS A 229 26.78 5.37 10.39
C CYS A 229 27.92 4.37 10.22
N GLU A 230 28.48 3.80 11.29
CA GLU A 230 29.46 2.69 11.21
C GLU A 230 28.83 1.40 10.64
N ALA A 231 27.54 1.18 10.88
CA ALA A 231 26.77 0.09 10.25
C ALA A 231 26.30 0.41 8.82
N LEU A 232 26.28 1.68 8.41
CA LEU A 232 25.66 2.13 7.16
C LEU A 232 26.65 2.72 6.13
N CYS A 233 27.80 3.24 6.54
CA CYS A 233 28.76 3.94 5.71
C CYS A 233 30.21 3.56 6.09
N GLU A 234 31.03 3.12 5.13
CA GLU A 234 32.47 3.19 5.30
C GLU A 234 32.92 4.66 5.35
N THR A 235 33.87 4.92 6.24
CA THR A 235 34.83 6.01 6.12
C THR A 235 35.50 5.97 4.75
N ASP A 236 35.55 7.11 4.07
CA ASP A 236 36.40 7.34 2.89
C ASP A 236 37.81 6.80 3.13
N SER A 237 38.15 5.63 2.56
CA SER A 237 39.54 5.26 2.32
C SER A 237 39.64 4.39 1.08
N GLU A 238 40.34 4.93 0.09
CA GLU A 238 40.70 4.26 -1.16
C GLU A 238 41.44 2.94 -0.85
N SER A 239 40.82 1.77 -1.03
CA SER A 239 41.47 0.60 -1.62
C SER A 239 40.59 -0.65 -1.72
N SER A 240 40.62 -1.23 -2.93
CA SER A 240 40.39 -2.63 -3.30
C SER A 240 38.95 -3.18 -3.29
N GLU A 241 38.55 -3.54 -4.50
CA GLU A 241 37.40 -4.35 -4.86
C GLU A 241 37.32 -5.66 -4.06
N SER A 242 36.09 -6.09 -3.76
CA SER A 242 35.65 -7.48 -3.43
C SER A 242 35.25 -7.88 -1.98
N HIS A 243 34.79 -6.97 -1.12
CA HIS A 243 34.07 -7.36 0.12
C HIS A 243 32.95 -6.38 0.54
N HIS A 244 31.81 -6.35 -0.18
CA HIS A 244 30.67 -5.44 0.09
C HIS A 244 29.52 -6.04 0.95
N LEU A 245 29.78 -6.99 1.85
CA LEU A 245 28.70 -7.75 2.55
C LEU A 245 28.75 -7.71 4.10
N GLY A 246 29.40 -6.71 4.70
CA GLY A 246 29.64 -6.69 6.16
C GLY A 246 28.60 -5.97 7.04
N HIS A 247 27.97 -4.89 6.59
CA HIS A 247 27.52 -3.84 7.54
C HIS A 247 25.99 -3.70 7.72
N LEU A 248 25.16 -4.21 6.81
CA LEU A 248 23.69 -4.29 6.98
C LEU A 248 23.18 -5.62 7.55
N GLY A 249 24.09 -6.47 8.02
CA GLY A 249 23.73 -7.79 8.55
C GLY A 249 22.67 -7.73 9.65
N PHE A 250 22.58 -6.62 10.40
CA PHE A 250 21.54 -6.46 11.42
C PHE A 250 20.11 -6.37 10.83
N LEU A 251 19.93 -5.78 9.65
CA LEU A 251 18.64 -5.77 8.95
C LEU A 251 18.27 -7.19 8.47
N GLU A 252 19.24 -7.91 7.92
CA GLU A 252 19.06 -9.30 7.51
C GLU A 252 18.72 -10.20 8.71
N THR A 253 19.37 -10.00 9.87
CA THR A 253 19.02 -10.70 11.12
C THR A 253 17.62 -10.35 11.63
N ALA A 254 17.08 -9.19 11.24
CA ALA A 254 15.71 -8.78 11.52
C ALA A 254 14.71 -9.25 10.44
N GLY A 255 15.16 -10.00 9.44
CA GLY A 255 14.35 -10.48 8.32
C GLY A 255 13.98 -9.38 7.31
N ILE A 256 14.62 -8.22 7.40
CA ILE A 256 14.47 -7.12 6.44
C ILE A 256 15.60 -7.26 5.44
N ARG A 257 15.27 -7.79 4.27
CA ARG A 257 16.22 -7.79 3.15
C ARG A 257 16.57 -6.34 2.79
N LEU A 258 17.80 -6.08 2.33
CA LEU A 258 18.14 -4.82 1.69
C LEU A 258 18.73 -4.98 0.29
N ASP A 259 18.27 -4.17 -0.66
CA ASP A 259 19.02 -3.91 -1.88
C ASP A 259 19.83 -2.62 -1.70
N THR A 260 21.11 -2.79 -1.37
CA THR A 260 22.06 -1.68 -1.16
C THR A 260 22.22 -0.80 -2.38
N ASP A 261 22.04 -1.37 -3.57
CA ASP A 261 22.18 -0.63 -4.82
C ASP A 261 20.96 0.27 -5.06
N ARG A 262 19.87 0.08 -4.31
CA ARG A 262 18.63 0.85 -4.42
C ARG A 262 18.32 1.72 -3.20
N VAL A 263 19.21 1.81 -2.22
CA VAL A 263 19.05 2.68 -1.05
C VAL A 263 20.16 3.73 -0.98
N GLU A 264 19.79 4.96 -0.67
CA GLU A 264 20.73 6.06 -0.40
C GLU A 264 20.36 6.68 0.94
N ILE A 265 21.34 6.79 1.83
CA ILE A 265 21.10 7.24 3.20
C ILE A 265 21.35 8.74 3.31
N LEU A 266 20.43 9.44 3.97
CA LEU A 266 20.53 10.83 4.33
C LEU A 266 20.48 10.95 5.85
N THR A 267 21.52 11.51 6.44
CA THR A 267 21.64 11.62 7.90
C THR A 267 21.54 13.06 8.36
N LEU A 268 20.70 13.33 9.37
CA LEU A 268 20.70 14.57 10.14
C LEU A 268 21.66 14.47 11.31
N SER A 269 22.59 15.41 11.49
CA SER A 269 23.56 15.28 12.58
C SER A 269 22.90 15.39 13.95
N THR A 270 23.06 14.39 14.82
CA THR A 270 22.65 14.53 16.23
C THR A 270 23.58 15.46 17.02
N SER A 271 24.75 15.77 16.48
CA SER A 271 25.71 16.73 17.05
C SER A 271 25.38 18.18 16.71
N ASP A 272 24.43 18.42 15.80
CA ASP A 272 23.87 19.75 15.61
C ASP A 272 23.05 20.09 16.86
N LEU A 273 23.64 20.91 17.74
CA LEU A 273 22.99 21.40 18.97
C LEU A 273 21.60 22.01 18.70
N GLU A 274 21.34 22.42 17.46
CA GLU A 274 20.07 22.90 16.95
C GLU A 274 18.91 21.90 17.11
N TRP A 275 19.16 20.58 16.97
CA TRP A 275 18.10 19.56 16.97
C TRP A 275 18.02 18.69 18.22
N SER A 276 18.92 18.89 19.19
CA SER A 276 18.81 18.25 20.50
C SER A 276 17.45 18.50 21.19
N PRO A 277 16.84 19.71 21.12
CA PRO A 277 15.50 19.93 21.64
C PRO A 277 14.44 19.07 20.96
N PHE A 278 14.53 18.86 19.63
CA PHE A 278 13.59 18.03 18.88
C PHE A 278 13.64 16.59 19.35
N LEU A 279 14.85 16.04 19.46
CA LEU A 279 15.04 14.70 19.97
C LEU A 279 14.41 14.57 21.35
N SER A 280 14.61 15.53 22.26
CA SER A 280 14.02 15.55 23.60
C SER A 280 12.51 15.85 23.67
N GLY A 281 11.84 16.09 22.53
CA GLY A 281 10.41 16.43 22.49
C GLY A 281 10.07 17.84 22.99
N MET A 282 11.07 18.73 23.06
CA MET A 282 10.96 20.10 23.56
C MET A 282 11.16 21.12 22.43
N THR A 283 10.46 20.97 21.30
CA THR A 283 10.52 21.95 20.21
C THR A 283 9.31 22.87 20.14
N THR A 284 9.59 24.08 19.70
CA THR A 284 8.59 25.07 19.28
C THR A 284 8.13 24.80 17.85
N PRO A 285 6.94 25.28 17.44
CA PRO A 285 6.49 25.20 16.05
C PRO A 285 7.48 25.80 15.04
N SER A 286 8.18 26.88 15.40
CA SER A 286 9.17 27.52 14.53
C SER A 286 10.42 26.65 14.33
N GLU A 287 10.87 25.93 15.36
CA GLU A 287 11.97 24.96 15.24
C GLU A 287 11.56 23.77 14.37
N ASN A 288 10.33 23.27 14.54
CA ASN A 288 9.80 22.22 13.66
C ASN A 288 9.75 22.65 12.19
N GLU A 289 9.34 23.89 11.90
CA GLU A 289 9.34 24.44 10.54
C GLU A 289 10.75 24.54 9.94
N LYS A 290 11.75 24.96 10.74
CA LYS A 290 13.15 24.98 10.31
C LYS A 290 13.67 23.58 9.99
N LEU A 291 13.37 22.58 10.82
CA LEU A 291 13.77 21.20 10.58
C LEU A 291 13.12 20.64 9.31
N LEU A 292 11.83 20.91 9.10
CA LEU A 292 11.13 20.56 7.87
C LEU A 292 11.82 21.18 6.64
N ASN A 293 12.14 22.48 6.68
CA ASN A 293 12.84 23.14 5.58
C ASN A 293 14.22 22.53 5.31
N GLN A 294 14.97 22.16 6.37
CA GLN A 294 16.24 21.45 6.21
C GLN A 294 16.04 20.08 5.56
N LEU A 295 15.06 19.29 6.01
CA LEU A 295 14.73 17.98 5.45
C LEU A 295 14.38 18.07 3.95
N VAL A 296 13.51 19.03 3.58
CA VAL A 296 13.13 19.27 2.19
C VAL A 296 14.36 19.61 1.34
N ASN A 297 15.20 20.53 1.81
CA ASN A 297 16.42 20.92 1.11
C ASN A 297 17.37 19.74 0.95
N MET A 298 17.58 18.92 1.99
CA MET A 298 18.43 17.74 1.92
C MET A 298 17.94 16.73 0.89
N VAL A 299 16.63 16.45 0.87
CA VAL A 299 16.02 15.54 -0.11
C VAL A 299 16.18 16.10 -1.52
N HIS A 300 15.83 17.37 -1.76
CA HIS A 300 15.96 18.00 -3.08
C HIS A 300 17.42 18.00 -3.58
N GLN A 301 18.37 18.38 -2.74
CA GLN A 301 19.79 18.38 -3.11
C GLN A 301 20.27 16.97 -3.46
N LYS A 302 19.85 15.95 -2.71
CA LYS A 302 20.22 14.57 -3.00
C LYS A 302 19.58 14.04 -4.28
N VAL A 303 18.31 14.37 -4.51
CA VAL A 303 17.62 14.05 -5.77
C VAL A 303 18.37 14.67 -6.95
N ILE A 304 18.71 15.96 -6.88
CA ILE A 304 19.50 16.65 -7.91
C ILE A 304 20.86 15.97 -8.09
N GLN A 305 21.58 15.68 -7.00
CA GLN A 305 22.90 15.03 -7.05
C GLN A 305 22.86 13.66 -7.74
N LEU A 306 21.82 12.85 -7.50
CA LEU A 306 21.69 11.51 -8.08
C LEU A 306 21.29 11.56 -9.57
N LEU A 307 20.53 12.58 -9.96
CA LEU A 307 20.26 12.90 -11.37
C LEU A 307 21.53 13.41 -12.07
N ASP A 308 22.27 14.34 -11.46
CA ASP A 308 23.43 15.03 -12.04
C ASP A 308 24.75 14.23 -12.04
N LYS A 309 24.77 12.95 -11.62
CA LYS A 309 25.94 12.06 -11.82
C LYS A 309 26.33 11.89 -13.32
N ASP A 310 25.54 12.49 -14.21
CA ASP A 310 25.73 12.80 -15.65
C ASP A 310 27.07 13.44 -16.07
N GLY A 311 27.93 13.86 -15.14
CA GLY A 311 29.28 14.33 -15.46
C GLY A 311 30.21 13.28 -16.10
N VAL A 312 29.86 11.99 -16.01
CA VAL A 312 30.61 10.86 -16.61
C VAL A 312 29.88 10.37 -17.86
N LYS A 313 30.45 10.65 -19.04
CA LYS A 313 29.87 10.22 -20.34
C LYS A 313 29.58 8.71 -20.35
N GLY A 314 28.29 8.34 -20.42
CA GLY A 314 27.86 6.98 -20.80
C GLY A 314 27.01 6.21 -19.79
N VAL A 315 26.73 6.75 -18.60
CA VAL A 315 25.87 6.10 -17.59
C VAL A 315 24.60 6.95 -17.40
N LYS A 316 23.41 6.37 -17.56
CA LYS A 316 22.14 7.04 -17.25
C LYS A 316 22.08 7.32 -15.74
N GLY A 317 21.82 8.56 -15.32
CA GLY A 317 21.55 8.91 -13.91
C GLY A 317 20.44 8.03 -13.30
N VAL A 318 20.52 7.79 -11.99
CA VAL A 318 19.55 6.95 -11.26
C VAL A 318 18.57 7.87 -10.56
N GLY A 319 17.28 7.75 -10.87
CA GLY A 319 16.23 8.55 -10.24
C GLY A 319 16.07 8.28 -8.74
N VAL A 320 15.20 9.04 -8.11
CA VAL A 320 14.68 8.76 -6.75
C VAL A 320 13.16 8.63 -6.86
N ASN A 321 12.59 7.59 -6.28
CA ASN A 321 11.16 7.31 -6.40
C ASN A 321 10.41 7.31 -5.06
N SER A 322 11.12 7.30 -3.94
CA SER A 322 10.54 7.12 -2.61
C SER A 322 11.47 7.60 -1.51
N VAL A 323 10.89 7.95 -0.36
CA VAL A 323 11.60 8.33 0.85
C VAL A 323 11.09 7.45 1.99
N VAL A 324 11.98 6.91 2.81
CA VAL A 324 11.67 6.27 4.09
C VAL A 324 12.21 7.15 5.21
N LEU A 325 11.34 7.56 6.14
CA LEU A 325 11.72 8.32 7.33
C LEU A 325 11.85 7.39 8.54
N ASP A 326 12.85 7.65 9.37
CA ASP A 326 12.92 7.09 10.72
C ASP A 326 11.72 7.56 11.58
N SER A 327 11.35 6.75 12.58
CA SER A 327 10.15 6.96 13.40
C SER A 327 10.04 8.37 14.00
N MET A 328 11.16 8.94 14.50
CA MET A 328 11.18 10.29 15.08
C MET A 328 10.92 11.41 14.07
N LEU A 329 11.11 11.15 12.77
CA LEU A 329 10.88 12.11 11.69
C LEU A 329 9.48 11.99 11.07
N SER A 330 8.69 10.97 11.45
CA SER A 330 7.33 10.76 10.95
C SER A 330 6.41 12.00 11.05
N PRO A 331 6.53 12.89 12.06
CA PRO A 331 5.73 14.12 12.11
C PRO A 331 5.91 15.05 10.91
N PHE A 332 6.99 14.90 10.14
CA PHE A 332 7.25 15.69 8.93
C PHE A 332 6.87 14.96 7.64
N GLY A 333 6.44 13.70 7.70
CA GLY A 333 6.29 12.84 6.52
C GLY A 333 5.30 13.39 5.50
N LYS A 334 4.18 13.94 5.98
CA LYS A 334 3.14 14.52 5.12
C LYS A 334 3.61 15.78 4.41
N GLU A 335 4.16 16.73 5.14
CA GLU A 335 4.66 18.00 4.62
C GLU A 335 5.88 17.78 3.71
N LEU A 336 6.74 16.81 4.05
CA LEU A 336 7.86 16.41 3.21
C LEU A 336 7.37 15.79 1.89
N SER A 337 6.37 14.91 1.93
CA SER A 337 5.75 14.35 0.72
C SER A 337 5.16 15.45 -0.15
N ALA A 338 4.47 16.43 0.45
CA ALA A 338 3.92 17.57 -0.27
C ALA A 338 5.00 18.44 -0.95
N ALA A 339 6.11 18.71 -0.26
CA ALA A 339 7.18 19.58 -0.74
C ALA A 339 8.12 18.91 -1.75
N THR A 340 8.29 17.58 -1.66
CA THR A 340 9.18 16.82 -2.54
C THR A 340 8.45 16.13 -3.67
N ASN A 341 7.13 15.99 -3.55
CA ASN A 341 6.28 15.24 -4.47
C ASN A 341 6.74 13.77 -4.63
N LEU A 342 7.36 13.22 -3.59
CA LEU A 342 7.73 11.82 -3.48
C LEU A 342 6.79 11.11 -2.48
N PRO A 343 6.51 9.82 -2.66
CA PRO A 343 5.96 8.99 -1.61
C PRO A 343 6.89 8.97 -0.41
N VAL A 344 6.35 9.26 0.78
CA VAL A 344 7.07 9.19 2.04
C VAL A 344 6.47 8.08 2.89
N PHE A 345 7.29 7.06 3.15
CA PHE A 345 7.01 5.97 4.06
C PHE A 345 7.65 6.26 5.42
N ASP A 346 6.96 5.99 6.50
CA ASP A 346 7.30 6.42 7.85
C ASP A 346 6.65 5.48 8.88
N GLU A 347 6.71 5.81 10.17
CA GLU A 347 6.05 4.99 11.20
C GLU A 347 4.54 4.94 10.98
N VAL A 348 3.92 6.06 10.60
CA VAL A 348 2.46 6.16 10.47
C VAL A 348 1.93 5.26 9.34
N SER A 349 2.57 5.26 8.18
CA SER A 349 2.23 4.39 7.05
C SER A 349 2.46 2.91 7.38
N MET A 350 3.53 2.57 8.09
CA MET A 350 3.74 1.21 8.62
C MET A 350 2.59 0.79 9.56
N LEU A 351 2.26 1.60 10.56
CA LEU A 351 1.19 1.29 11.52
C LEU A 351 -0.18 1.21 10.84
N LYS A 352 -0.43 2.01 9.80
CA LYS A 352 -1.64 1.91 8.98
C LYS A 352 -1.77 0.56 8.27
N LEU A 353 -0.71 0.04 7.67
CA LEU A 353 -0.73 -1.28 7.03
C LEU A 353 -1.21 -2.37 8.00
N PHE A 354 -0.59 -2.45 9.18
CA PHE A 354 -0.91 -3.48 10.18
C PHE A 354 -2.24 -3.24 10.89
N SER A 355 -2.64 -1.98 11.11
CA SER A 355 -3.96 -1.67 11.67
C SER A 355 -5.09 -1.97 10.69
N SER A 356 -4.93 -1.67 9.40
CA SER A 356 -5.88 -2.06 8.35
C SER A 356 -6.02 -3.57 8.26
N ALA A 357 -4.91 -4.31 8.31
CA ALA A 357 -4.94 -5.77 8.31
C ALA A 357 -5.56 -6.37 9.59
N SER A 358 -5.57 -5.65 10.70
CA SER A 358 -6.09 -6.13 11.99
C SER A 358 -7.49 -5.63 12.33
N SER A 359 -8.00 -4.64 11.60
CA SER A 359 -9.27 -3.99 11.90
C SER A 359 -10.45 -4.83 11.44
N LEU A 360 -11.42 -4.99 12.32
CA LEU A 360 -12.70 -5.64 12.05
C LEU A 360 -13.65 -4.73 11.23
N SER A 361 -13.13 -3.75 10.48
CA SER A 361 -13.88 -2.99 9.48
C SER A 361 -12.95 -2.26 8.49
N HIS A 362 -13.20 -2.36 7.19
CA HIS A 362 -13.99 -1.32 6.51
C HIS A 362 -15.37 -1.76 5.97
N PHE A 363 -15.63 -3.06 5.88
CA PHE A 363 -16.77 -3.59 5.09
C PHE A 363 -17.61 -4.67 5.81
N SER A 364 -17.35 -4.94 7.08
CA SER A 364 -17.77 -6.19 7.71
C SER A 364 -18.91 -6.06 8.69
N ASP A 365 -20.04 -5.65 8.12
CA ASP A 365 -21.40 -5.90 8.59
C ASP A 365 -21.99 -4.97 9.66
N ALA A 366 -23.30 -4.67 9.64
CA ALA A 366 -24.40 -5.49 9.09
C ALA A 366 -25.45 -4.73 8.23
N SER A 367 -25.21 -3.45 7.91
CA SER A 367 -26.10 -2.62 7.07
C SER A 367 -25.32 -1.56 6.25
N VAL A 368 -24.01 -1.77 6.19
CA VAL A 368 -22.96 -0.97 5.56
C VAL A 368 -22.37 -1.92 4.53
N LEU A 369 -22.89 -2.00 3.30
CA LEU A 369 -23.27 -0.88 2.46
C LEU A 369 -24.69 -1.00 1.87
N CYS A 370 -25.69 -1.60 2.52
CA CYS A 370 -27.07 -1.70 1.94
C CYS A 370 -27.65 -0.38 1.39
N ARG A 371 -27.10 0.78 1.80
CA ARG A 371 -27.56 2.14 1.50
C ARG A 371 -26.42 3.15 1.45
N LEU A 372 -25.26 2.76 0.94
CA LEU A 372 -24.16 3.70 0.72
C LEU A 372 -23.88 3.85 -0.78
N ASP A 373 -24.81 4.22 -1.66
CA ASP A 373 -26.05 4.98 -1.53
C ASP A 373 -26.60 5.07 -2.97
N GLU A 374 -27.89 4.91 -3.25
CA GLU A 374 -28.42 5.22 -4.60
C GLU A 374 -28.19 6.71 -4.98
N LYS A 375 -27.66 7.58 -4.09
CA LYS A 375 -27.48 9.03 -4.32
C LYS A 375 -26.26 9.74 -3.68
N SER A 376 -25.28 9.07 -3.05
CA SER A 376 -24.22 9.74 -2.26
C SER A 376 -22.86 9.50 -2.88
N GLN A 377 -22.80 9.75 -4.17
CA GLN A 377 -21.58 10.23 -4.82
C GLN A 377 -21.23 11.66 -4.38
N SER A 378 -22.06 12.34 -3.57
CA SER A 378 -21.91 13.77 -3.26
C SER A 378 -21.17 14.13 -1.96
N GLN A 379 -20.83 13.18 -1.08
CA GLN A 379 -20.17 13.50 0.21
C GLN A 379 -19.06 12.54 0.65
N ARG A 380 -18.29 11.97 -0.30
CA ARG A 380 -16.92 11.57 0.03
C ARG A 380 -16.04 12.76 -0.32
N SER A 381 -15.23 13.23 0.63
CA SER A 381 -14.11 14.11 0.32
C SER A 381 -13.25 13.34 -0.68
N LYS A 382 -13.48 13.57 -1.98
CA LYS A 382 -12.58 13.12 -3.04
C LYS A 382 -11.21 13.62 -2.60
N ILE A 383 -10.21 12.75 -2.57
CA ILE A 383 -8.86 13.25 -2.75
C ILE A 383 -8.87 13.75 -4.20
N ASP A 384 -9.16 15.04 -4.36
CA ASP A 384 -9.52 15.63 -5.64
C ASP A 384 -8.40 15.36 -6.65
N GLY A 385 -8.75 14.80 -7.81
CA GLY A 385 -7.81 14.48 -8.89
C GLY A 385 -7.00 13.17 -8.77
N THR A 386 -7.19 12.31 -7.75
CA THR A 386 -6.41 11.04 -7.65
C THR A 386 -7.10 9.84 -8.30
N ARG A 387 -6.35 9.09 -9.13
CA ARG A 387 -6.79 7.84 -9.76
C ARG A 387 -5.83 6.68 -9.52
N MET A 388 -6.36 5.49 -9.31
CA MET A 388 -5.62 4.23 -9.26
C MET A 388 -5.82 3.47 -10.57
N GLY A 389 -4.75 3.08 -11.25
CA GLY A 389 -4.83 2.21 -12.42
C GLY A 389 -5.20 0.79 -11.98
N LEU A 390 -6.24 0.21 -12.56
CA LEU A 390 -6.65 -1.19 -12.31
C LEU A 390 -6.56 -2.00 -13.60
N VAL A 391 -5.53 -2.85 -13.71
CA VAL A 391 -5.36 -3.77 -14.83
C VAL A 391 -6.34 -4.93 -14.64
N ARG A 392 -7.16 -5.18 -15.67
CA ARG A 392 -8.20 -6.19 -15.65
C ARG A 392 -7.92 -7.30 -16.65
N LEU A 393 -8.17 -8.55 -16.23
CA LEU A 393 -8.28 -9.66 -17.17
C LEU A 393 -9.43 -9.43 -18.14
N GLU A 394 -9.38 -10.09 -19.30
CA GLU A 394 -10.47 -10.17 -20.29
C GLU A 394 -11.57 -11.12 -19.80
N HIS A 395 -12.21 -10.73 -18.69
CA HIS A 395 -13.37 -11.39 -18.12
C HIS A 395 -14.25 -10.35 -17.43
N GLU A 396 -15.57 -10.60 -17.40
CA GLU A 396 -16.51 -9.79 -16.65
C GLU A 396 -17.22 -10.67 -15.63
N TYR A 397 -17.32 -10.15 -14.40
CA TYR A 397 -18.10 -10.76 -13.33
C TYR A 397 -18.73 -9.64 -12.48
N PRO A 398 -19.84 -9.93 -11.76
CA PRO A 398 -20.46 -8.94 -10.89
C PRO A 398 -19.59 -8.64 -9.65
N TYR A 399 -19.16 -7.39 -9.51
CA TYR A 399 -18.28 -6.98 -8.40
C TYR A 399 -19.05 -6.89 -7.08
N GLY A 400 -18.57 -7.60 -6.05
CA GLY A 400 -19.04 -7.45 -4.68
C GLY A 400 -18.41 -6.26 -3.96
N VAL A 401 -19.03 -5.80 -2.87
CA VAL A 401 -18.41 -4.78 -2.00
C VAL A 401 -17.09 -5.30 -1.44
N GLY A 402 -16.02 -4.53 -1.51
CA GLY A 402 -14.69 -4.96 -1.07
C GLY A 402 -13.86 -5.58 -2.18
N ASP A 403 -14.47 -5.94 -3.32
CA ASP A 403 -13.73 -6.24 -4.54
C ASP A 403 -12.99 -4.98 -5.02
N ILE A 404 -11.78 -5.14 -5.52
CA ILE A 404 -10.93 -4.05 -6.03
C ILE A 404 -11.62 -3.23 -7.13
N ASP A 405 -12.46 -3.87 -7.94
CA ASP A 405 -13.17 -3.27 -9.07
C ASP A 405 -14.50 -2.59 -8.67
N HIS A 406 -14.95 -2.78 -7.43
CA HIS A 406 -16.16 -2.15 -6.93
C HIS A 406 -15.91 -0.68 -6.55
N GLY A 407 -16.69 0.24 -7.12
CA GLY A 407 -16.48 1.70 -6.99
C GLY A 407 -16.59 2.28 -5.57
N SER A 408 -17.04 1.49 -4.59
CA SER A 408 -17.10 1.90 -3.18
C SER A 408 -15.90 1.46 -2.34
N THR A 409 -15.05 0.57 -2.88
CA THR A 409 -13.93 -0.07 -2.16
C THR A 409 -12.87 0.95 -1.76
N PHE A 410 -12.54 1.87 -2.65
CA PHE A 410 -11.55 2.92 -2.42
C PHE A 410 -12.19 4.29 -2.16
N ARG A 411 -11.39 5.19 -1.56
CA ARG A 411 -11.75 6.61 -1.38
C ARG A 411 -11.29 7.50 -2.54
N PHE A 412 -10.54 6.95 -3.47
CA PHE A 412 -10.08 7.55 -4.71
C PHE A 412 -10.77 6.87 -5.90
N GLN A 413 -10.69 7.49 -7.08
CA GLN A 413 -11.26 6.92 -8.31
C GLN A 413 -10.37 5.80 -8.85
N SER A 414 -10.97 4.82 -9.52
CA SER A 414 -10.24 3.82 -10.30
C SER A 414 -10.24 4.18 -11.79
N CYS A 415 -9.16 3.81 -12.49
CA CYS A 415 -9.03 3.87 -13.94
C CYS A 415 -8.84 2.43 -14.45
N PRO A 416 -9.94 1.71 -14.76
CA PRO A 416 -9.86 0.33 -15.20
C PRO A 416 -9.40 0.22 -16.66
N GLY A 417 -8.58 -0.79 -16.94
CA GLY A 417 -8.16 -1.14 -18.29
C GLY A 417 -8.09 -2.66 -18.48
N VAL A 418 -8.90 -3.17 -19.41
CA VAL A 418 -8.94 -4.59 -19.76
C VAL A 418 -7.79 -4.89 -20.72
N VAL A 419 -7.03 -5.95 -20.43
CA VAL A 419 -5.96 -6.45 -21.28
C VAL A 419 -6.51 -7.53 -22.20
N GLN A 420 -6.71 -7.16 -23.47
CA GLN A 420 -7.23 -8.11 -24.47
C GLN A 420 -6.32 -9.34 -24.62
N GLY A 421 -6.91 -10.53 -24.64
CA GLY A 421 -6.22 -11.81 -24.68
C GLY A 421 -5.74 -12.34 -23.33
N LEU A 422 -5.70 -11.52 -22.27
CA LEU A 422 -5.31 -11.97 -20.94
C LEU A 422 -6.54 -12.53 -20.19
N THR A 423 -6.88 -13.78 -20.48
CA THR A 423 -7.94 -14.51 -19.77
C THR A 423 -7.45 -14.99 -18.39
N PHE A 424 -8.36 -15.52 -17.56
CA PHE A 424 -7.97 -16.14 -16.29
C PHE A 424 -7.00 -17.31 -16.48
N GLU A 425 -7.22 -18.18 -17.47
CA GLU A 425 -6.34 -19.29 -17.78
C GLU A 425 -4.94 -18.81 -18.21
N GLU A 426 -4.87 -17.78 -19.06
CA GLU A 426 -3.59 -17.20 -19.49
C GLU A 426 -2.85 -16.54 -18.32
N ALA A 427 -3.57 -15.91 -17.39
CA ALA A 427 -2.98 -15.36 -16.16
C ALA A 427 -2.47 -16.46 -15.23
N GLN A 428 -3.21 -17.55 -15.02
CA GLN A 428 -2.76 -18.71 -14.23
C GLN A 428 -1.50 -19.36 -14.80
N ARG A 429 -1.39 -19.41 -16.14
CA ARG A 429 -0.19 -19.91 -16.85
C ARG A 429 0.98 -18.92 -16.85
N GLY A 430 0.75 -17.67 -16.43
CA GLY A 430 1.75 -16.60 -16.52
C GLY A 430 2.17 -16.29 -17.96
N SER A 431 1.22 -16.41 -18.91
CA SER A 431 1.47 -16.34 -20.35
C SER A 431 2.28 -15.11 -20.76
N LYS A 432 3.33 -15.32 -21.57
CA LYS A 432 4.20 -14.28 -22.11
C LYS A 432 3.96 -14.02 -23.59
N ASP A 433 2.74 -14.31 -24.07
CA ASP A 433 2.35 -14.02 -25.45
C ASP A 433 2.64 -12.55 -25.78
N PRO A 434 3.40 -12.26 -26.86
CA PRO A 434 3.76 -10.89 -27.23
C PRO A 434 2.56 -9.96 -27.43
N VAL A 435 1.42 -10.47 -27.91
CA VAL A 435 0.19 -9.69 -28.12
C VAL A 435 -0.42 -9.31 -26.77
N ILE A 436 -0.46 -10.23 -25.80
CA ILE A 436 -0.94 -9.96 -24.44
C ILE A 436 -0.05 -8.89 -23.77
N LEU A 437 1.27 -9.05 -23.85
CA LEU A 437 2.23 -8.11 -23.26
C LEU A 437 2.14 -6.72 -23.89
N GLU A 438 1.91 -6.64 -25.19
CA GLU A 438 1.70 -5.37 -25.90
C GLU A 438 0.35 -4.71 -25.50
N ASN A 439 -0.72 -5.50 -25.36
CA ASN A 439 -1.99 -4.98 -24.85
C ASN A 439 -1.88 -4.49 -23.41
N LEU A 440 -1.10 -5.19 -22.57
CA LEU A 440 -0.81 -4.78 -21.21
C LEU A 440 -0.07 -3.43 -21.18
N LYS A 441 0.93 -3.23 -22.04
CA LYS A 441 1.60 -1.92 -22.19
C LYS A 441 0.64 -0.81 -22.58
N ARG A 442 -0.27 -1.03 -23.53
CA ARG A 442 -1.28 -0.03 -23.91
C ARG A 442 -2.20 0.35 -22.75
N VAL A 443 -2.56 -0.62 -21.92
CA VAL A 443 -3.33 -0.36 -20.70
C VAL A 443 -2.54 0.49 -19.71
N VAL A 444 -1.24 0.20 -19.52
CA VAL A 444 -0.35 1.00 -18.68
C VAL A 444 -0.20 2.43 -19.22
N ASP A 445 0.07 2.60 -20.52
CA ASP A 445 0.19 3.91 -21.17
C ASP A 445 -1.06 4.77 -20.96
N LYS A 446 -2.24 4.15 -21.06
CA LYS A 446 -3.52 4.82 -20.77
C LYS A 446 -3.59 5.25 -19.30
N MET A 447 -3.22 4.40 -18.35
CA MET A 447 -3.24 4.74 -16.92
C MET A 447 -2.29 5.89 -16.60
N GLU A 448 -1.10 5.92 -17.21
CA GLU A 448 -0.16 7.04 -17.07
C GLU A 448 -0.66 8.33 -17.71
N ALA A 449 -1.29 8.24 -18.87
CA ALA A 449 -1.95 9.39 -19.51
C ALA A 449 -3.09 9.95 -18.65
N GLU A 450 -3.73 9.09 -17.85
CA GLU A 450 -4.77 9.43 -16.88
C GLU A 450 -4.19 9.78 -15.49
N GLU A 451 -2.87 9.98 -15.38
CA GLU A 451 -2.21 10.43 -14.14
C GLU A 451 -2.55 9.54 -12.94
N CYS A 452 -2.63 8.23 -13.17
CA CYS A 452 -2.83 7.28 -12.08
C CYS A 452 -1.61 7.29 -11.16
N PHE A 453 -1.81 7.38 -9.84
CA PHE A 453 -0.70 7.44 -8.88
C PHE A 453 0.00 6.09 -8.66
N GLY A 454 -0.54 5.02 -9.21
CA GLY A 454 -0.01 3.65 -9.17
C GLY A 454 -0.90 2.71 -9.99
N ILE A 455 -0.44 1.47 -10.15
CA ILE A 455 -1.10 0.43 -10.96
C ILE A 455 -1.27 -0.84 -10.13
N ALA A 456 -2.49 -1.36 -10.05
CA ALA A 456 -2.85 -2.61 -9.40
C ALA A 456 -3.41 -3.63 -10.39
N GLY A 457 -3.26 -4.92 -10.08
CA GLY A 457 -3.93 -6.00 -10.81
C GLY A 457 -5.25 -6.41 -10.15
N ASN A 458 -6.22 -6.84 -10.96
CA ASN A 458 -7.50 -7.36 -10.48
C ASN A 458 -7.53 -8.89 -10.32
N CYS A 459 -6.40 -9.57 -10.40
CA CYS A 459 -6.27 -11.01 -10.15
C CYS A 459 -4.89 -11.27 -9.52
N GLY A 460 -4.81 -12.10 -8.48
CA GLY A 460 -3.53 -12.28 -7.77
C GLY A 460 -2.50 -13.10 -8.56
N PHE A 461 -2.91 -13.91 -9.55
CA PHE A 461 -2.00 -14.50 -10.55
C PHE A 461 -1.35 -13.47 -11.46
N MET A 462 -1.83 -12.21 -11.48
CA MET A 462 -1.11 -11.16 -12.20
C MET A 462 0.28 -10.86 -11.63
N HIS A 463 0.65 -11.46 -10.49
CA HIS A 463 2.02 -11.41 -9.98
C HIS A 463 3.06 -11.83 -11.03
N PHE A 464 2.74 -12.75 -11.95
CA PHE A 464 3.64 -13.09 -13.06
C PHE A 464 4.05 -11.89 -13.93
N TYR A 465 3.24 -10.83 -13.95
CA TYR A 465 3.48 -9.61 -14.72
C TYR A 465 4.02 -8.46 -13.87
N GLN A 466 4.22 -8.68 -12.55
CA GLN A 466 4.70 -7.65 -11.62
C GLN A 466 5.98 -6.97 -12.13
N GLU A 467 7.02 -7.74 -12.43
CA GLU A 467 8.29 -7.20 -12.91
C GLU A 467 8.15 -6.52 -14.28
N PHE A 468 7.45 -7.17 -15.22
CA PHE A 468 7.27 -6.63 -16.57
C PHE A 468 6.58 -5.26 -16.56
N VAL A 469 5.51 -5.11 -15.76
CA VAL A 469 4.75 -3.86 -15.68
C VAL A 469 5.54 -2.81 -14.89
N ARG A 470 6.19 -3.20 -13.79
CA ARG A 470 7.03 -2.30 -12.98
C ARG A 470 8.22 -1.74 -13.75
N ASP A 471 8.87 -2.55 -14.58
CA ASP A 471 10.01 -2.13 -15.39
C ASP A 471 9.58 -1.25 -16.58
N TYR A 472 8.31 -1.32 -16.98
CA TYR A 472 7.74 -0.52 -18.07
C TYR A 472 7.11 0.79 -17.58
N ALA A 473 6.41 0.76 -16.45
CA ALA A 473 5.71 1.90 -15.88
C ALA A 473 6.66 2.88 -15.17
N THR A 474 6.25 4.14 -15.12
CA THR A 474 6.92 5.24 -14.38
C THR A 474 6.30 5.48 -13.01
N VAL A 475 5.21 4.77 -12.69
CA VAL A 475 4.51 4.81 -11.40
C VAL A 475 4.60 3.46 -10.70
N PRO A 476 4.44 3.39 -9.37
CA PRO A 476 4.55 2.14 -8.64
C PRO A 476 3.47 1.12 -9.04
N VAL A 477 3.85 -0.16 -9.03
CA VAL A 477 3.06 -1.29 -9.52
C VAL A 477 2.87 -2.33 -8.42
N PHE A 478 1.66 -2.81 -8.21
CA PHE A 478 1.32 -3.87 -7.25
C PHE A 478 0.26 -4.77 -7.88
N MET A 479 0.70 -5.61 -8.81
CA MET A 479 -0.15 -6.52 -9.59
C MET A 479 -0.85 -7.57 -8.74
N SER A 480 -0.35 -7.85 -7.54
CA SER A 480 -0.92 -8.84 -6.63
C SER A 480 -0.72 -8.44 -5.16
N ALA A 481 -1.60 -8.89 -4.27
CA ALA A 481 -1.42 -8.71 -2.83
C ALA A 481 -0.13 -9.36 -2.31
N LEU A 482 0.42 -10.34 -3.04
CA LEU A 482 1.64 -11.10 -2.71
C LEU A 482 2.87 -10.22 -2.50
N VAL A 483 2.91 -9.02 -3.09
CA VAL A 483 4.01 -8.05 -2.88
C VAL A 483 4.13 -7.59 -1.40
N GLN A 484 3.12 -7.83 -0.57
CA GLN A 484 3.16 -7.56 0.87
C GLN A 484 3.84 -8.68 1.68
N VAL A 485 3.97 -9.90 1.16
CA VAL A 485 4.56 -11.07 1.85
C VAL A 485 5.92 -10.76 2.50
N PRO A 486 6.89 -10.10 1.83
CA PRO A 486 8.19 -9.87 2.47
C PRO A 486 8.10 -8.89 3.66
N THR A 487 7.25 -7.85 3.58
CA THR A 487 6.98 -6.93 4.70
C THR A 487 6.25 -7.64 5.85
N MET A 488 5.32 -8.54 5.53
CA MET A 488 4.66 -9.39 6.53
C MET A 488 5.67 -10.30 7.23
N ALA A 489 6.55 -10.95 6.47
CA ALA A 489 7.57 -11.85 7.00
C ALA A 489 8.59 -11.13 7.89
N ALA A 490 8.92 -9.87 7.58
CA ALA A 490 9.74 -9.01 8.42
C ALA A 490 9.08 -8.70 9.77
N ALA A 491 7.75 -8.67 9.85
CA ALA A 491 6.98 -8.41 11.08
C ALA A 491 6.75 -9.62 11.98
N LEU A 492 7.05 -10.82 11.49
CA LEU A 492 6.90 -12.08 12.20
C LEU A 492 8.24 -12.59 12.74
N GLU A 493 8.19 -13.44 13.77
CA GLU A 493 9.36 -14.20 14.21
C GLU A 493 9.84 -15.20 13.14
N PRO A 494 11.14 -15.61 13.18
CA PRO A 494 11.70 -16.51 12.17
C PRO A 494 10.95 -17.84 12.03
N ASP A 495 10.36 -18.35 13.10
CA ASP A 495 9.57 -19.59 13.14
C ASP A 495 8.07 -19.37 12.92
N GLU A 496 7.59 -18.13 12.93
CA GLU A 496 6.21 -17.78 12.64
C GLU A 496 5.93 -17.77 11.14
N ARG A 497 4.71 -18.17 10.78
CA ARG A 497 4.29 -18.43 9.41
C ARG A 497 3.13 -17.56 8.94
N ILE A 498 3.03 -17.42 7.63
CA ILE A 498 1.98 -16.74 6.88
C ILE A 498 1.10 -17.80 6.22
N LEU A 499 -0.23 -17.70 6.39
CA LEU A 499 -1.19 -18.46 5.60
C LEU A 499 -1.61 -17.65 4.37
N ILE A 500 -1.37 -18.17 3.18
CA ILE A 500 -1.89 -17.62 1.92
C ILE A 500 -3.12 -18.42 1.52
N LEU A 501 -4.26 -17.74 1.42
CA LEU A 501 -5.47 -18.29 0.83
C LEU A 501 -5.54 -17.89 -0.64
N THR A 502 -5.65 -18.87 -1.52
CA THR A 502 -5.74 -18.67 -2.97
C THR A 502 -7.03 -19.29 -3.52
N ALA A 503 -7.46 -18.81 -4.67
CA ALA A 503 -8.62 -19.39 -5.35
C ALA A 503 -8.34 -20.79 -5.91
N ASN A 504 -7.07 -21.11 -6.24
CA ASN A 504 -6.69 -22.42 -6.74
C ASN A 504 -5.30 -22.84 -6.21
N GLU A 505 -5.26 -23.76 -5.24
CA GLU A 505 -4.04 -24.28 -4.63
C GLU A 505 -3.17 -24.98 -5.67
N SER A 506 -3.76 -25.78 -6.55
CA SER A 506 -2.99 -26.58 -7.50
C SER A 506 -2.19 -25.69 -8.45
N SER A 507 -2.85 -24.73 -9.10
CA SER A 507 -2.21 -23.76 -9.99
C SER A 507 -1.22 -22.85 -9.25
N PHE A 508 -1.54 -22.43 -8.02
CA PHE A 508 -0.61 -21.66 -7.21
C PHE A 508 0.65 -22.46 -6.90
N MET A 509 0.50 -23.72 -6.49
CA MET A 509 1.61 -24.58 -6.09
C MET A 509 2.50 -24.97 -7.26
N GLU A 510 1.95 -25.17 -8.46
CA GLU A 510 2.73 -25.40 -9.69
C GLU A 510 3.70 -24.24 -9.99
N SER A 511 3.29 -23.01 -9.65
CA SER A 511 4.06 -21.80 -9.93
C SER A 511 4.48 -21.04 -8.68
N ARG A 512 4.51 -21.71 -7.52
CA ARG A 512 4.72 -21.10 -6.20
C ARG A 512 5.97 -20.23 -6.16
N ASP A 513 7.07 -20.76 -6.69
CA ASP A 513 8.36 -20.10 -6.64
C ASP A 513 8.35 -18.79 -7.45
N ALA A 514 7.66 -18.76 -8.60
CA ALA A 514 7.48 -17.55 -9.39
C ALA A 514 6.52 -16.55 -8.73
N LEU A 515 5.44 -17.04 -8.11
CA LEU A 515 4.44 -16.22 -7.43
C LEU A 515 4.93 -15.61 -6.11
N LEU A 516 5.88 -16.27 -5.44
CA LEU A 516 6.47 -15.85 -4.17
C LEU A 516 7.90 -15.34 -4.32
N SER A 517 8.24 -14.85 -5.50
CA SER A 517 9.54 -14.22 -5.78
C SER A 517 9.38 -12.90 -6.52
N ALA A 518 10.41 -12.07 -6.42
CA ALA A 518 10.67 -10.94 -7.31
C ALA A 518 12.17 -10.88 -7.60
N GLU A 519 12.52 -10.51 -8.83
CA GLU A 519 13.88 -10.41 -9.35
C GLU A 519 14.67 -11.71 -9.16
N GLY A 520 13.99 -12.84 -9.40
CA GLY A 520 14.55 -14.18 -9.23
C GLY A 520 14.86 -14.56 -7.78
N ARG A 521 14.33 -13.82 -6.79
CA ARG A 521 14.62 -14.04 -5.39
C ARG A 521 13.32 -14.25 -4.59
N PRO A 522 13.26 -15.23 -3.67
CA PRO A 522 12.08 -15.49 -2.88
C PRO A 522 11.78 -14.34 -1.91
N PHE A 523 10.50 -14.08 -1.65
CA PHE A 523 10.04 -13.08 -0.68
C PHE A 523 10.44 -13.42 0.75
N CYS A 524 10.47 -14.70 1.09
CA CYS A 524 10.94 -15.24 2.36
C CYS A 524 11.25 -16.73 2.19
N ASP A 525 11.74 -17.38 3.25
CA ASP A 525 11.79 -18.85 3.28
C ASP A 525 10.40 -19.43 3.04
N PHE A 526 10.23 -20.25 2.01
CA PHE A 526 8.94 -20.86 1.68
C PHE A 526 8.38 -21.74 2.80
N ASN A 527 9.21 -22.24 3.74
CA ASN A 527 8.72 -22.94 4.93
C ASN A 527 7.91 -22.03 5.86
N ARG A 528 8.08 -20.71 5.73
CA ARG A 528 7.30 -19.70 6.45
C ARG A 528 5.96 -19.42 5.79
N VAL A 529 5.64 -20.05 4.66
CA VAL A 529 4.40 -19.86 3.93
C VAL A 529 3.63 -21.18 3.88
N LEU A 530 2.38 -21.14 4.32
CA LEU A 530 1.40 -22.20 4.06
C LEU A 530 0.43 -21.70 3.00
N VAL A 531 0.29 -22.42 1.89
CA VAL A 531 -0.72 -22.11 0.87
C VAL A 531 -1.89 -23.06 1.04
N ARG A 532 -3.12 -22.52 1.02
CA ARG A 532 -4.35 -23.29 0.97
C ARG A 532 -5.31 -22.72 -0.06
N GLY A 533 -5.88 -23.61 -0.87
CA GLY A 533 -6.90 -23.26 -1.84
C GLY A 533 -8.28 -23.19 -1.21
N CYS A 534 -9.18 -22.46 -1.86
CA CYS A 534 -10.57 -22.30 -1.47
C CYS A 534 -11.54 -23.02 -2.43
N GLU A 535 -11.06 -23.85 -3.37
CA GLU A 535 -11.86 -24.52 -4.40
C GLU A 535 -12.99 -25.39 -3.84
N HIS A 536 -12.80 -25.92 -2.63
CA HIS A 536 -13.73 -26.81 -1.95
C HIS A 536 -14.60 -26.11 -0.93
N VAL A 537 -14.40 -24.79 -0.72
CA VAL A 537 -15.24 -24.00 0.19
C VAL A 537 -16.61 -23.82 -0.47
N PRO A 538 -17.72 -24.24 0.16
CA PRO A 538 -19.03 -24.14 -0.44
C PRO A 538 -19.38 -22.72 -0.89
N GLY A 539 -19.75 -22.55 -2.17
CA GLY A 539 -20.06 -21.27 -2.81
C GLY A 539 -18.86 -20.62 -3.51
N PHE A 540 -17.63 -21.03 -3.21
CA PHE A 540 -16.42 -20.44 -3.80
C PHE A 540 -16.14 -20.97 -5.21
N GLU A 541 -16.75 -22.09 -5.60
CA GLU A 541 -16.71 -22.65 -6.96
C GLU A 541 -17.10 -21.63 -8.04
N ALA A 542 -17.93 -20.64 -7.70
CA ALA A 542 -18.35 -19.57 -8.60
C ALA A 542 -17.18 -18.68 -9.08
N VAL A 543 -16.13 -18.51 -8.27
CA VAL A 543 -14.95 -17.72 -8.64
C VAL A 543 -14.23 -18.35 -9.83
N ALA A 544 -14.07 -19.67 -9.83
CA ALA A 544 -13.43 -20.40 -10.94
C ALA A 544 -14.26 -20.35 -12.23
N ASN A 545 -15.58 -20.22 -12.12
CA ASN A 545 -16.49 -20.16 -13.26
C ASN A 545 -16.79 -18.73 -13.74
N ALA A 546 -16.23 -17.70 -13.09
CA ALA A 546 -16.60 -16.30 -13.29
C ALA A 546 -18.10 -16.01 -13.11
N ASP A 547 -18.76 -16.77 -12.24
CA ASP A 547 -20.17 -16.63 -11.90
C ASP A 547 -20.38 -15.66 -10.73
N LEU A 548 -21.64 -15.28 -10.48
CA LEU A 548 -22.02 -14.55 -9.27
C LEU A 548 -21.76 -15.41 -8.02
N VAL A 549 -20.85 -14.94 -7.17
CA VAL A 549 -20.53 -15.60 -5.89
C VAL A 549 -21.65 -15.38 -4.87
N ASP A 550 -22.11 -16.46 -4.22
CA ASP A 550 -22.95 -16.37 -3.03
C ASP A 550 -22.10 -15.98 -1.82
N ASN A 551 -21.90 -14.68 -1.65
CA ASN A 551 -21.03 -14.13 -0.63
C ASN A 551 -21.45 -14.51 0.80
N ILE A 552 -22.74 -14.72 1.07
CA ILE A 552 -23.21 -15.11 2.41
C ILE A 552 -22.74 -16.54 2.70
N LYS A 553 -23.02 -17.45 1.77
CA LYS A 553 -22.61 -18.85 1.89
C LYS A 553 -21.08 -18.97 2.03
N VAL A 554 -20.32 -18.25 1.20
CA VAL A 554 -18.85 -18.29 1.30
C VAL A 554 -18.37 -17.70 2.63
N GLN A 555 -18.93 -16.58 3.09
CA GLN A 555 -18.53 -15.94 4.35
C GLN A 555 -18.71 -16.88 5.56
N GLU A 556 -19.83 -17.61 5.61
CA GLU A 556 -20.12 -18.58 6.68
C GLU A 556 -19.10 -19.72 6.70
N ASN A 557 -18.77 -20.28 5.54
CA ASN A 557 -17.90 -21.45 5.43
C ASN A 557 -16.40 -21.11 5.49
N LEU A 558 -15.98 -19.96 4.96
CA LEU A 558 -14.56 -19.60 4.85
C LEU A 558 -13.94 -19.34 6.23
N GLY A 559 -14.68 -18.72 7.16
CA GLY A 559 -14.19 -18.51 8.53
C GLY A 559 -13.97 -19.82 9.30
N GLU A 560 -14.83 -20.82 9.08
CA GLU A 560 -14.69 -22.16 9.67
C GLU A 560 -13.52 -22.93 9.03
N TYR A 561 -13.43 -22.90 7.70
CA TYR A 561 -12.32 -23.51 6.97
C TYR A 561 -10.94 -23.01 7.44
N VAL A 562 -10.80 -21.70 7.63
CA VAL A 562 -9.54 -21.13 8.14
C VAL A 562 -9.25 -21.58 9.57
N LYS A 563 -10.27 -21.69 10.44
CA LYS A 563 -10.07 -22.24 11.80
C LYS A 563 -9.60 -23.69 11.76
N GLU A 564 -10.16 -24.50 10.87
CA GLU A 564 -9.74 -25.90 10.70
C GLU A 564 -8.28 -25.99 10.25
N ILE A 565 -7.86 -25.16 9.28
CA ILE A 565 -6.45 -25.06 8.87
C ILE A 565 -5.57 -24.70 10.08
N LEU A 566 -5.95 -23.67 10.83
CA LEU A 566 -5.17 -23.23 12.00
C LEU A 566 -5.09 -24.30 13.08
N GLU A 567 -6.15 -25.08 13.30
CA GLU A 567 -6.16 -26.19 14.27
C GLU A 567 -5.25 -27.33 13.82
N GLN A 568 -5.35 -27.75 12.56
CA GLN A 568 -4.49 -28.79 11.98
C GLN A 568 -3.00 -28.41 12.07
N GLU A 569 -2.69 -27.13 11.87
CA GLU A 569 -1.31 -26.65 11.89
C GLU A 569 -0.76 -26.46 13.31
N LYS A 570 -1.60 -26.43 14.37
CA LYS A 570 -1.12 -26.44 15.76
C LYS A 570 -0.43 -27.75 16.13
N GLU A 571 -0.83 -28.85 15.51
CA GLU A 571 -0.24 -30.18 15.73
C GLU A 571 1.02 -30.42 14.88
N SER A 572 1.35 -29.50 13.98
CA SER A 572 2.55 -29.62 13.15
C SER A 572 3.81 -29.24 13.93
N ASP A 573 4.95 -29.87 13.59
CA ASP A 573 6.28 -29.47 14.10
C ASP A 573 6.76 -28.11 13.53
N LYS A 574 5.91 -27.43 12.74
CA LYS A 574 6.20 -26.12 12.15
C LYS A 574 5.64 -25.04 13.07
N GLY A 575 6.30 -23.87 13.14
CA GLY A 575 5.87 -22.80 14.06
C GLY A 575 4.48 -22.23 13.73
N PRO A 576 3.91 -21.37 14.58
CA PRO A 576 2.51 -20.98 14.48
C PRO A 576 2.24 -20.04 13.29
N ILE A 577 1.03 -20.11 12.73
CA ILE A 577 0.54 -19.12 11.77
C ILE A 577 0.12 -17.86 12.54
N LYS A 578 0.61 -16.70 12.10
CA LYS A 578 0.39 -15.41 12.78
C LYS A 578 -0.18 -14.32 11.90
N SER A 579 -0.24 -14.54 10.59
CA SER A 579 -0.88 -13.65 9.64
C SER A 579 -1.45 -14.43 8.47
N ILE A 580 -2.45 -13.84 7.83
CA ILE A 580 -3.15 -14.41 6.69
C ILE A 580 -3.06 -13.42 5.53
N LEU A 581 -2.85 -13.89 4.31
CA LEU A 581 -2.96 -13.10 3.09
C LEU A 581 -3.99 -13.73 2.16
N LEU A 582 -4.90 -12.91 1.66
CA LEU A 582 -5.87 -13.27 0.64
C LEU A 582 -5.29 -12.90 -0.72
N GLU A 583 -4.86 -13.90 -1.49
CA GLU A 583 -4.25 -13.68 -2.79
C GLU A 583 -5.30 -13.30 -3.83
N CYS A 584 -6.45 -13.98 -3.82
CA CYS A 584 -7.55 -13.66 -4.73
C CYS A 584 -8.17 -12.30 -4.38
N THR A 585 -8.26 -11.43 -5.38
CA THR A 585 -8.79 -10.06 -5.32
C THR A 585 -10.29 -9.95 -5.06
N GLN A 586 -11.03 -11.07 -5.16
CA GLN A 586 -12.45 -11.18 -4.80
C GLN A 586 -12.65 -11.57 -3.32
N MET A 587 -11.61 -12.09 -2.65
CA MET A 587 -11.67 -12.49 -1.24
C MET A 587 -11.64 -11.36 -0.18
N PRO A 588 -11.24 -10.10 -0.45
CA PRO A 588 -11.26 -9.04 0.58
C PRO A 588 -12.64 -8.85 1.23
N HIS A 589 -13.72 -9.24 0.54
CA HIS A 589 -15.09 -9.29 1.09
C HIS A 589 -15.15 -10.07 2.42
N TYR A 590 -14.40 -11.18 2.52
CA TYR A 590 -14.45 -12.09 3.66
C TYR A 590 -13.39 -11.80 4.73
N ALA A 591 -12.48 -10.85 4.47
CA ALA A 591 -11.30 -10.61 5.31
C ALA A 591 -11.66 -10.39 6.78
N ALA A 592 -12.76 -9.71 7.05
CA ALA A 592 -13.17 -9.45 8.42
C ALA A 592 -13.86 -10.62 9.12
N ALA A 593 -14.61 -11.45 8.40
CA ALA A 593 -15.13 -12.70 8.95
C ALA A 593 -13.96 -13.61 9.36
N ILE A 594 -12.89 -13.64 8.54
CA ILE A 594 -11.64 -14.31 8.88
C ILE A 594 -10.97 -13.68 10.10
N ARG A 595 -10.84 -12.35 10.17
CA ARG A 595 -10.29 -11.65 11.38
C ARG A 595 -11.12 -11.95 12.63
N GLN A 596 -12.45 -11.97 12.53
CA GLN A 596 -13.35 -12.22 13.65
C GLN A 596 -13.25 -13.67 14.15
N SER A 597 -13.15 -14.62 13.22
CA SER A 597 -13.09 -16.04 13.53
C SER A 597 -11.71 -16.46 14.06
N THR A 598 -10.62 -15.85 13.58
CA THR A 598 -9.25 -16.27 13.89
C THR A 598 -8.53 -15.36 14.89
N GLY A 599 -8.90 -14.08 14.96
CA GLY A 599 -8.16 -13.04 15.68
C GLY A 599 -6.84 -12.61 15.03
N LEU A 600 -6.48 -13.18 13.86
CA LEU A 600 -5.24 -12.90 13.14
C LEU A 600 -5.39 -11.72 12.18
N PRO A 601 -4.31 -10.97 11.90
CA PRO A 601 -4.30 -9.97 10.84
C PRO A 601 -4.46 -10.64 9.46
N VAL A 602 -5.29 -10.04 8.62
CA VAL A 602 -5.60 -10.48 7.25
C VAL A 602 -5.21 -9.38 6.28
N PHE A 603 -4.31 -9.69 5.35
CA PHE A 603 -3.82 -8.80 4.30
C PHE A 603 -4.46 -9.17 2.97
N ASP A 604 -4.65 -8.18 2.11
CA ASP A 604 -5.27 -8.37 0.80
C ASP A 604 -4.86 -7.22 -0.14
N VAL A 605 -5.39 -7.20 -1.36
CA VAL A 605 -5.06 -6.13 -2.32
C VAL A 605 -5.56 -4.75 -1.86
N VAL A 606 -6.66 -4.69 -1.09
CA VAL A 606 -7.20 -3.44 -0.57
C VAL A 606 -6.30 -2.88 0.54
N THR A 607 -5.73 -3.74 1.40
CA THR A 607 -4.69 -3.30 2.37
C THR A 607 -3.46 -2.80 1.62
N CYS A 608 -3.04 -3.48 0.54
CA CYS A 608 -1.90 -3.09 -0.30
C CYS A 608 -2.06 -1.69 -0.90
N VAL A 609 -3.17 -1.44 -1.61
CA VAL A 609 -3.38 -0.16 -2.30
C VAL A 609 -3.57 0.98 -1.29
N ASN A 610 -4.31 0.76 -0.20
CA ASN A 610 -4.49 1.79 0.83
C ASN A 610 -3.20 2.09 1.59
N PHE A 611 -2.35 1.08 1.80
CA PHE A 611 -1.02 1.27 2.38
C PHE A 611 -0.19 2.24 1.54
N PHE A 612 -0.05 1.97 0.24
CA PHE A 612 0.66 2.87 -0.65
C PHE A 612 -0.01 4.25 -0.78
N ALA A 613 -1.34 4.31 -0.88
CA ALA A 613 -2.04 5.59 -0.89
C ALA A 613 -1.80 6.42 0.39
N SER A 614 -1.46 5.77 1.50
CA SER A 614 -1.17 6.45 2.78
C SER A 614 0.20 7.12 2.84
N SER A 615 1.14 6.76 1.95
CA SER A 615 2.46 7.40 1.84
C SER A 615 2.43 8.67 0.97
N LEU A 616 1.26 9.03 0.42
CA LEU A 616 1.10 10.16 -0.48
C LEU A 616 0.41 11.33 0.23
N CYS A 617 0.86 12.57 -0.02
CA CYS A 617 0.09 13.77 0.31
C CYS A 617 -0.84 14.21 -0.85
N HIS A 618 -0.46 13.93 -2.10
CA HIS A 618 -1.14 14.27 -3.36
C HIS A 618 -0.86 13.16 -4.41
N PRO A 619 -1.60 13.04 -5.54
CA PRO A 619 -1.24 12.07 -6.58
C PRO A 619 0.18 12.35 -7.09
N LEU A 620 0.93 11.29 -7.44
CA LEU A 620 2.22 11.43 -8.10
C LEU A 620 1.99 11.98 -9.53
N PRO A 621 2.38 13.22 -9.88
CA PRO A 621 2.59 13.57 -11.27
C PRO A 621 3.77 12.76 -11.81
N LYS A 622 3.82 12.63 -13.15
CA LYS A 622 4.88 11.93 -13.90
C LYS A 622 6.26 12.19 -13.29
N ALA A 623 7.14 11.19 -13.40
CA ALA A 623 8.58 11.37 -13.23
C ALA A 623 9.07 12.54 -14.10
N GLN A 624 9.00 13.75 -13.55
CA GLN A 624 9.67 14.89 -14.10
C GLN A 624 11.13 14.64 -13.73
N VAL A 625 11.87 14.14 -14.72
CA VAL A 625 13.25 14.61 -14.88
C VAL A 625 13.15 16.12 -14.68
N LEU A 626 13.77 16.64 -13.61
CA LEU A 626 13.85 18.06 -13.27
C LEU A 626 14.67 18.78 -14.36
N ASN A 627 14.14 18.82 -15.58
CA ASN A 627 14.68 19.60 -16.67
C ASN A 627 14.13 21.01 -16.53
N GLY A 628 14.88 21.84 -15.79
CA GLY A 628 14.73 23.29 -15.86
C GLY A 628 14.64 23.99 -14.52
N VAL A 629 15.72 23.97 -13.74
CA VAL A 629 16.01 25.11 -12.87
C VAL A 629 16.60 26.21 -13.77
N ASN A 630 15.73 26.98 -14.41
CA ASN A 630 16.05 28.37 -14.69
C ASN A 630 15.13 29.20 -13.80
N GLY A 631 15.76 29.97 -12.91
CA GLY A 631 15.11 30.68 -11.84
C GLY A 631 13.98 31.57 -12.34
N ASP A 632 12.81 31.39 -11.74
CA ASP A 632 11.88 32.47 -11.43
C ASP A 632 11.00 31.99 -10.29
N ALA A 633 11.25 32.56 -9.10
CA ALA A 633 10.40 32.39 -7.93
C ALA A 633 9.00 32.93 -8.24
N LYS A 634 8.07 32.05 -8.61
CA LYS A 634 6.65 32.38 -8.63
C LYS A 634 6.12 32.34 -7.19
N LYS A 635 5.84 33.54 -6.68
CA LYS A 635 5.10 33.80 -5.44
C LYS A 635 3.88 32.88 -5.32
N CYS A 636 3.73 32.23 -4.16
CA CYS A 636 2.48 31.65 -3.73
C CYS A 636 1.39 32.74 -3.69
N ASP A 637 0.34 32.56 -4.49
CA ASP A 637 -0.89 33.34 -4.38
C ASP A 637 -1.65 32.91 -3.12
N HIS A 638 -1.42 33.64 -2.03
CA HIS A 638 -2.37 33.74 -0.92
C HIS A 638 -3.54 34.60 -1.38
N ASP A 639 -4.56 34.01 -2.00
CA ASP A 639 -5.92 34.58 -2.03
C ASP A 639 -6.94 33.57 -2.57
N ARG A 640 -7.45 32.70 -1.69
CA ARG A 640 -8.84 32.21 -1.79
C ARG A 640 -9.45 32.19 -0.39
N GLN A 641 -10.19 33.26 -0.12
CA GLN A 641 -10.87 33.57 1.14
C GLN A 641 -11.96 32.55 1.48
N CYS A 642 -12.01 32.17 2.76
CA CYS A 642 -13.19 31.66 3.46
C CYS A 642 -14.35 32.67 3.37
N PRO A 643 -15.60 32.23 3.14
CA PRO A 643 -16.76 33.06 3.41
C PRO A 643 -17.20 32.86 4.87
N THR A 644 -17.00 33.88 5.70
CA THR A 644 -17.77 34.06 6.93
C THR A 644 -18.45 35.43 6.90
N ASP A 645 -19.72 35.38 7.27
CA ASP A 645 -20.74 36.40 7.23
C ASP A 645 -20.41 37.76 7.88
N VAL A 646 -21.33 38.70 7.59
CA VAL A 646 -21.77 39.86 8.38
C VAL A 646 -21.42 41.23 7.78
N GLU A 647 -22.41 41.75 7.04
CA GLU A 647 -23.01 43.08 7.17
C GLU A 647 -22.11 44.30 7.45
N HIS A 648 -22.15 45.30 6.55
CA HIS A 648 -22.90 46.56 6.72
C HIS A 648 -22.45 47.61 5.68
N GLN A 649 -23.44 48.23 5.01
CA GLN A 649 -23.50 49.65 4.62
C GLN A 649 -22.40 50.22 3.70
N ARG A 650 -22.62 51.12 2.73
CA ARG A 650 -23.76 51.78 2.07
C ARG A 650 -23.08 52.75 1.09
N LYS A 651 -23.71 52.96 -0.07
CA LYS A 651 -23.71 54.20 -0.88
C LYS A 651 -22.45 54.59 -1.66
N GLY A 652 -22.70 54.84 -2.96
CA GLY A 652 -21.84 55.49 -3.92
C GLY A 652 -22.29 55.11 -5.31
#